data_AF-A0A9P6NBI7-F1
#
_entry.id   AF-A0A9P6NBI7-F1
#
_cell.length_a   1.000
_cell.length_b   1.000
_cell.length_c   1.000
_cell.angle_alpha   90.00
_cell.angle_beta   90.00
_cell.angle_gamma   90.00
#
_symmetry.space_group_name_H-M   'P 1'
#
loop_
_entity.id
_entity.type
_entity.pdbx_description
1 polymer ?
#
loop_
_entity_poly.entity_id
_entity_poly.type
_entity_poly.pdbx_seq_one_letter_code
_entity_poly.pdbx_strand_id
1 'polypeptide(L)'
;MEETTSICVPSRSRATQHQAGELRSFIRLPAFRPVAFLENTSNTARDHLANERTYLAWLRTSLGLTSVGIAITQLFRLPNPIDNENEALFPKVPDDIQVLTTKQIIDQLILQSKALEKIGRTTTVSKDYQSLGNAIGLSFISLGIIFLIIVSLSSPNHSRNSIHDRYLLDYGAGNVRSLANSIERLGFKFEWVKSPDDIRQATKLIFPGVGAFGPAMEALRAKGFDQPLIEYIKSGKPYMGICIGMQALCLSSDENPNVPGLGIIPAHVKKFTSTDKAVPHIGWNSAVSITSSQPSSSSSSAVYFVHSYRVSYEIELNNWVNTLTRYDDEVFVSSIRHGNIFATQFHPEKSGPFGLEILRGWLSDSIVQNEKQQFTVDQKLMDNFITHRTGLMKRIIACLDVRANDNGDLVVTKGDQYDVREINSSSTIITNKGEVRNLGKPVELARRYYEEGADEITFLNITSFRACPLNDQPMLSVLEKAAETVFVPFCVGGGIRDTIEPDGTNRSALEVATAYFRAGADKVSIGGDAVLTVEKLLNEELIEESSIQAISRVYGSQAVVVSIDPKRVYISKPEDAPSQHLSCVVDLESTFFDPNHSYQDDGLEPDLGPNGERYCWYQCTIKGGRETRPIDVVQLAKGVESLGAGEILLNSIDKDGCKSGFDLRLIKLVKSNVSIPVIASSGAGKPDDFKKVFDFTNVEAGLAAGIFHRNEVPLSNVKEFLQQSKFLVRPTIPCGSN
;
A
#
# COMPACT_ATOMS: atom_id res chain seq x y z
N MET A 1 17.08 -12.95 -70.29
CA MET A 1 18.27 -13.40 -69.55
C MET A 1 17.78 -14.49 -68.62
N GLU A 2 17.56 -15.73 -69.10
CA GLU A 2 18.60 -16.74 -69.45
C GLU A 2 19.53 -16.99 -68.24
N GLU A 3 19.88 -18.20 -67.81
CA GLU A 3 19.77 -19.59 -68.28
C GLU A 3 20.33 -20.47 -67.11
N THR A 4 19.79 -21.64 -66.75
CA THR A 4 20.26 -23.02 -67.08
C THR A 4 21.77 -23.28 -66.82
N THR A 5 22.33 -24.43 -66.42
CA THR A 5 21.95 -25.86 -66.46
C THR A 5 23.09 -26.68 -65.81
N SER A 6 22.72 -27.77 -65.12
CA SER A 6 23.22 -29.17 -65.22
C SER A 6 24.72 -29.55 -65.16
N ILE A 7 24.97 -30.79 -64.69
CA ILE A 7 25.82 -31.86 -65.26
C ILE A 7 25.81 -33.01 -64.22
N CYS A 8 25.13 -34.15 -64.43
CA CYS A 8 25.41 -35.33 -65.27
C CYS A 8 26.47 -36.33 -64.75
N VAL A 9 26.03 -37.58 -64.65
CA VAL A 9 26.71 -38.85 -64.27
C VAL A 9 27.70 -39.30 -65.35
N PRO A 10 28.76 -40.05 -65.00
CA PRO A 10 29.04 -41.35 -65.66
C PRO A 10 29.77 -42.33 -64.71
N SER A 11 30.16 -43.58 -65.01
CA SER A 11 29.65 -44.70 -65.80
C SER A 11 30.61 -45.89 -65.54
N ARG A 12 30.07 -47.12 -65.42
CA ARG A 12 30.65 -48.47 -65.66
C ARG A 12 32.19 -48.71 -65.66
N SER A 13 32.68 -49.75 -64.98
CA SER A 13 32.96 -51.10 -65.56
C SER A 13 33.82 -52.06 -64.68
N ARG A 14 33.47 -53.35 -64.74
CA ARG A 14 34.23 -54.63 -64.72
C ARG A 14 35.42 -54.92 -63.75
N ALA A 15 35.21 -56.02 -63.01
CA ALA A 15 35.99 -57.28 -62.96
C ALA A 15 37.08 -57.53 -61.88
N THR A 16 36.97 -58.75 -61.31
CA THR A 16 38.01 -59.71 -60.87
C THR A 16 38.72 -59.61 -59.50
N GLN A 17 38.25 -60.49 -58.59
CA GLN A 17 38.96 -61.67 -58.01
C GLN A 17 39.73 -61.62 -56.66
N HIS A 18 39.42 -62.68 -55.86
CA HIS A 18 40.17 -63.38 -54.79
C HIS A 18 40.19 -62.77 -53.36
N GLN A 19 39.43 -63.32 -52.39
CA GLN A 19 39.67 -64.48 -51.47
C GLN A 19 40.21 -63.98 -50.10
N ALA A 20 39.93 -64.53 -48.91
CA ALA A 20 39.00 -65.55 -48.38
C ALA A 20 39.11 -65.53 -46.85
N GLY A 21 38.08 -66.03 -46.15
CA GLY A 21 38.04 -66.30 -44.71
C GLY A 21 36.59 -66.27 -44.20
N GLU A 22 35.77 -67.29 -44.53
CA GLU A 22 35.33 -68.39 -43.64
C GLU A 22 34.35 -67.92 -42.53
N LEU A 23 33.08 -68.35 -42.45
CA LEU A 23 32.58 -69.74 -42.46
C LEU A 23 31.27 -69.95 -43.27
N ARG A 24 31.20 -71.15 -43.88
CA ARG A 24 30.10 -71.82 -44.62
C ARG A 24 28.97 -72.28 -43.64
N SER A 25 27.77 -72.75 -43.97
CA SER A 25 27.21 -73.57 -45.08
C SER A 25 25.68 -73.70 -44.84
N PHE A 26 24.82 -73.53 -45.84
CA PHE A 26 24.14 -74.57 -46.66
C PHE A 26 23.28 -75.64 -45.93
N ILE A 27 21.96 -75.41 -45.96
CA ILE A 27 20.85 -76.25 -46.49
C ILE A 27 21.03 -77.79 -46.53
N ARG A 28 20.12 -78.52 -45.84
CA ARG A 28 19.35 -79.67 -46.36
C ARG A 28 17.92 -79.70 -45.74
N LEU A 29 16.94 -80.00 -46.61
CA LEU A 29 15.46 -79.94 -46.46
C LEU A 29 14.88 -80.93 -45.42
N PRO A 30 13.57 -80.82 -45.09
CA PRO A 30 12.59 -81.63 -45.82
C PRO A 30 11.36 -80.85 -46.31
N ALA A 31 10.80 -81.37 -47.40
CA ALA A 31 9.62 -80.88 -48.08
C ALA A 31 8.36 -80.91 -47.22
N PHE A 32 7.55 -79.85 -47.29
CA PHE A 32 6.09 -79.94 -47.16
C PHE A 32 5.44 -78.81 -47.96
N ARG A 33 4.75 -79.17 -49.05
CA ARG A 33 3.65 -78.36 -49.59
C ARG A 33 2.39 -78.75 -48.82
N PRO A 34 1.51 -77.78 -48.54
CA PRO A 34 0.25 -77.84 -49.26
C PRO A 34 -0.06 -76.52 -49.96
N VAL A 35 -0.63 -76.68 -51.13
CA VAL A 35 -1.20 -75.65 -51.98
C VAL A 35 -2.48 -75.15 -51.31
N ALA A 36 -2.60 -73.83 -51.14
CA ALA A 36 -3.90 -73.18 -50.98
C ALA A 36 -3.96 -72.02 -51.98
N PHE A 37 -4.52 -72.29 -53.16
CA PHE A 37 -5.00 -71.22 -54.03
C PHE A 37 -6.23 -70.61 -53.34
N LEU A 38 -6.08 -69.39 -52.80
CA LEU A 38 -7.25 -68.58 -52.44
C LEU A 38 -7.75 -67.94 -53.73
N GLU A 39 -8.80 -68.52 -54.32
CA GLU A 39 -9.58 -67.84 -55.33
C GLU A 39 -10.15 -66.56 -54.72
N ASN A 40 -9.75 -65.41 -55.29
CA ASN A 40 -10.35 -64.13 -54.99
C ASN A 40 -11.75 -64.09 -55.64
N THR A 41 -12.72 -64.69 -54.98
CA THR A 41 -14.13 -64.51 -55.33
C THR A 41 -14.56 -63.12 -54.86
N SER A 42 -15.44 -62.48 -55.63
CA SER A 42 -15.97 -61.14 -55.35
C SER A 42 -16.64 -60.99 -53.96
N ASN A 43 -16.97 -62.10 -53.29
CA ASN A 43 -17.46 -62.13 -51.92
C ASN A 43 -16.35 -61.84 -50.88
N THR A 44 -15.12 -62.35 -51.07
CA THR A 44 -14.02 -62.12 -50.13
C THR A 44 -13.59 -60.65 -50.12
N ALA A 45 -13.56 -60.00 -51.29
CA ALA A 45 -13.29 -58.57 -51.41
C ALA A 45 -14.42 -57.72 -50.78
N ARG A 46 -15.69 -58.16 -50.89
CA ARG A 46 -16.84 -57.52 -50.23
C ARG A 46 -16.76 -57.62 -48.71
N ASP A 47 -16.39 -58.77 -48.17
CA ASP A 47 -16.26 -58.98 -46.72
C ASP A 47 -15.08 -58.19 -46.14
N HIS A 48 -13.97 -58.07 -46.87
CA HIS A 48 -12.88 -57.18 -46.49
C HIS A 48 -13.30 -55.70 -46.49
N LEU A 49 -14.04 -55.24 -47.51
CA LEU A 49 -14.57 -53.88 -47.56
C LEU A 49 -15.59 -53.61 -46.44
N ALA A 50 -16.41 -54.60 -46.08
CA ALA A 50 -17.38 -54.50 -44.99
C ALA A 50 -16.70 -54.39 -43.62
N ASN A 51 -15.62 -55.15 -43.41
CA ASN A 51 -14.81 -55.08 -42.20
C ASN A 51 -14.02 -53.77 -42.09
N GLU A 52 -13.48 -53.27 -43.20
CA GLU A 52 -12.81 -51.97 -43.25
C GLU A 52 -13.78 -50.82 -42.96
N ARG A 53 -15.01 -50.87 -43.52
CA ARG A 53 -16.07 -49.92 -43.19
C ARG A 53 -16.47 -49.98 -41.72
N THR A 54 -16.53 -51.17 -41.14
CA THR A 54 -16.85 -51.35 -39.73
C THR A 54 -15.74 -50.78 -38.84
N TYR A 55 -14.47 -51.05 -39.15
CA TYR A 55 -13.33 -50.48 -38.44
C TYR A 55 -13.30 -48.94 -38.53
N LEU A 56 -13.51 -48.38 -39.72
CA LEU A 56 -13.57 -46.93 -39.93
C LEU A 56 -14.79 -46.30 -39.21
N ALA A 57 -15.92 -47.01 -39.11
CA ALA A 57 -17.07 -46.56 -38.33
C ALA A 57 -16.77 -46.52 -36.82
N TRP A 58 -16.09 -47.53 -36.27
CA TRP A 58 -15.63 -47.53 -34.89
C TRP A 58 -14.61 -46.43 -34.62
N LEU A 59 -13.62 -46.24 -35.51
CA LEU A 59 -12.64 -45.17 -35.41
C LEU A 59 -13.31 -43.78 -35.42
N ARG A 60 -14.29 -43.58 -36.32
CA ARG A 60 -15.07 -42.34 -36.41
C ARG A 60 -15.92 -42.10 -35.17
N THR A 61 -16.51 -43.15 -34.61
CA THR A 61 -17.32 -43.06 -33.38
C THR A 61 -16.43 -42.72 -32.17
N SER A 62 -15.26 -43.35 -32.05
CA SER A 62 -14.28 -43.05 -31.01
C SER A 62 -13.75 -41.62 -31.11
N LEU A 63 -13.40 -41.14 -32.31
CA LEU A 63 -13.00 -39.75 -32.53
C LEU A 63 -14.14 -38.76 -32.22
N GLY A 64 -15.39 -39.13 -32.53
CA GLY A 64 -16.58 -38.36 -32.16
C GLY A 64 -16.76 -38.22 -30.65
N LEU A 65 -16.64 -39.33 -29.90
CA LEU A 65 -16.72 -39.32 -28.44
C LEU A 65 -15.59 -38.51 -27.80
N THR A 66 -14.36 -38.62 -28.31
CA THR A 66 -13.24 -37.79 -27.86
C THR A 66 -13.49 -36.30 -28.13
N SER A 67 -14.02 -35.96 -29.30
CA SER A 67 -14.35 -34.57 -29.67
C SER A 67 -15.47 -34.00 -28.79
N VAL A 68 -16.49 -34.80 -28.47
CA VAL A 68 -17.55 -34.44 -27.52
C VAL A 68 -16.97 -34.24 -26.11
N GLY A 69 -16.07 -35.11 -25.66
CA GLY A 69 -15.38 -34.95 -24.38
C GLY A 69 -14.56 -33.65 -24.29
N ILE A 70 -13.85 -33.30 -25.38
CA ILE A 70 -13.12 -32.03 -25.48
C ILE A 70 -14.10 -30.84 -25.50
N ALA A 71 -15.19 -30.92 -26.26
CA ALA A 71 -16.21 -29.87 -26.33
C ALA A 71 -16.88 -29.63 -24.98
N ILE A 72 -17.24 -30.69 -24.25
CA ILE A 72 -17.78 -30.61 -22.88
C ILE A 72 -16.76 -29.97 -21.94
N THR A 73 -15.48 -30.38 -22.03
CA THR A 73 -14.40 -29.78 -21.22
C THR A 73 -14.22 -28.29 -21.52
N GLN A 74 -14.36 -27.88 -22.79
CA GLN A 74 -14.33 -26.47 -23.18
C GLN A 74 -15.60 -25.72 -22.72
N LEU A 75 -16.77 -26.36 -22.76
CA LEU A 75 -18.03 -25.80 -22.27
C LEU A 75 -17.96 -25.50 -20.76
N PHE A 76 -17.33 -26.39 -19.98
CA PHE A 76 -17.06 -26.19 -18.55
C PHE A 76 -15.84 -25.28 -18.26
N ARG A 77 -15.09 -24.87 -19.29
CA ARG A 77 -14.01 -23.86 -19.19
C ARG A 77 -14.41 -22.47 -19.71
N LEU A 78 -15.56 -22.34 -20.37
CA LEU A 78 -16.10 -21.05 -20.76
C LEU A 78 -16.72 -20.38 -19.51
N PRO A 79 -16.38 -19.12 -19.21
CA PRO A 79 -17.03 -18.39 -18.14
C PRO A 79 -18.46 -18.06 -18.60
N ASN A 80 -19.44 -18.83 -18.14
CA ASN A 80 -20.85 -18.47 -18.33
C ASN A 80 -21.24 -17.41 -17.29
N PRO A 81 -21.79 -16.27 -17.72
CA PRO A 81 -22.47 -15.35 -16.83
C PRO A 81 -23.87 -15.89 -16.51
N ILE A 82 -24.35 -15.61 -15.28
CA ILE A 82 -25.74 -15.64 -14.81
C ILE A 82 -26.19 -16.89 -14.01
N ASP A 83 -26.30 -16.61 -12.71
CA ASP A 83 -27.37 -16.86 -11.74
C ASP A 83 -27.87 -18.26 -11.35
N ASN A 84 -28.00 -18.35 -10.02
CA ASN A 84 -28.57 -19.41 -9.21
C ASN A 84 -29.97 -19.81 -9.64
N GLU A 85 -30.21 -21.11 -9.79
CA GLU A 85 -31.27 -21.87 -9.10
C GLU A 85 -31.16 -23.35 -9.49
N ASN A 86 -31.25 -24.25 -8.49
CA ASN A 86 -31.26 -25.74 -8.54
C ASN A 86 -29.95 -26.50 -8.19
N GLU A 87 -29.48 -26.37 -6.95
CA GLU A 87 -28.68 -27.41 -6.27
C GLU A 87 -29.62 -28.46 -5.65
N ALA A 88 -30.06 -29.45 -6.42
CA ALA A 88 -30.78 -30.60 -5.85
C ALA A 88 -30.75 -31.83 -6.77
N LEU A 89 -29.58 -32.30 -7.24
CA LEU A 89 -29.56 -33.49 -8.11
C LEU A 89 -28.23 -34.25 -8.20
N PHE A 90 -27.45 -34.46 -7.12
CA PHE A 90 -26.34 -35.42 -7.16
C PHE A 90 -26.14 -36.22 -5.85
N PRO A 91 -25.98 -37.56 -5.91
CA PRO A 91 -25.80 -38.42 -4.73
C PRO A 91 -24.35 -38.43 -4.20
N LYS A 92 -24.18 -38.65 -2.89
CA LYS A 92 -22.88 -38.80 -2.20
C LYS A 92 -22.28 -40.20 -2.41
N VAL A 93 -20.95 -40.27 -2.53
CA VAL A 93 -20.18 -41.50 -2.76
C VAL A 93 -19.59 -42.04 -1.43
N PRO A 94 -19.55 -43.38 -1.18
CA PRO A 94 -18.98 -44.00 0.02
C PRO A 94 -17.43 -44.06 0.07
N ASP A 95 -16.89 -44.25 1.28
CA ASP A 95 -15.47 -44.03 1.66
C ASP A 95 -14.46 -45.15 1.28
N ASP A 96 -14.84 -46.19 0.55
CA ASP A 96 -14.05 -47.42 0.38
C ASP A 96 -13.36 -47.60 -1.00
N ILE A 97 -13.20 -46.55 -1.79
CA ILE A 97 -12.60 -46.62 -3.14
C ILE A 97 -11.15 -46.11 -3.16
N GLN A 98 -10.18 -47.01 -3.37
CA GLN A 98 -8.76 -46.66 -3.51
C GLN A 98 -8.40 -46.09 -4.89
N VAL A 99 -7.61 -45.01 -4.89
CA VAL A 99 -7.12 -44.28 -6.07
C VAL A 99 -5.84 -44.93 -6.63
N LEU A 100 -5.82 -45.26 -7.93
CA LEU A 100 -4.62 -45.75 -8.63
C LEU A 100 -3.73 -44.58 -9.09
N THR A 101 -2.41 -44.76 -8.97
CA THR A 101 -1.41 -43.76 -9.39
C THR A 101 -1.19 -43.76 -10.91
N THR A 102 -0.75 -42.62 -11.47
CA THR A 102 -0.47 -42.45 -12.92
C THR A 102 0.47 -43.52 -13.48
N LYS A 103 1.43 -43.99 -12.68
CA LYS A 103 2.36 -45.06 -13.05
C LYS A 103 1.65 -46.41 -13.22
N GLN A 104 0.72 -46.74 -12.32
CA GLN A 104 -0.07 -47.97 -12.41
C GLN A 104 -0.97 -47.99 -13.65
N ILE A 105 -1.50 -46.83 -14.04
CA ILE A 105 -2.31 -46.68 -15.26
C ILE A 105 -1.45 -46.91 -16.52
N ILE A 106 -0.23 -46.37 -16.57
CA ILE A 106 0.69 -46.54 -17.70
C ILE A 106 1.14 -48.00 -17.83
N ASP A 107 1.48 -48.65 -16.72
CA ASP A 107 1.90 -50.06 -16.72
C ASP A 107 0.80 -50.99 -17.23
N GLN A 108 -0.46 -50.67 -16.93
CA GLN A 108 -1.62 -51.46 -17.36
C GLN A 108 -1.95 -51.28 -18.85
N LEU A 109 -1.76 -50.07 -19.39
CA LEU A 109 -1.87 -49.80 -20.83
C LEU A 109 -0.78 -50.50 -21.64
N ILE A 110 0.46 -50.54 -21.13
CA ILE A 110 1.57 -51.25 -21.77
C ILE A 110 1.32 -52.77 -21.79
N LEU A 111 0.79 -53.33 -20.70
CA LEU A 111 0.45 -54.75 -20.62
C LEU A 111 -0.62 -55.14 -21.65
N GLN A 112 -1.63 -54.28 -21.84
CA GLN A 112 -2.69 -54.49 -22.83
C GLN A 112 -2.20 -54.34 -24.27
N SER A 113 -1.30 -53.39 -24.55
CA SER A 113 -0.65 -53.25 -25.86
C SER A 113 0.08 -54.52 -26.27
N LYS A 114 0.80 -55.15 -25.33
CA LYS A 114 1.52 -56.42 -25.58
C LYS A 114 0.57 -57.61 -25.79
N ALA A 115 -0.58 -57.60 -25.12
CA ALA A 115 -1.62 -58.63 -25.33
C ALA A 115 -2.25 -58.53 -26.72
N LEU A 116 -2.52 -57.31 -27.19
CA LEU A 116 -3.06 -57.04 -28.54
C LEU A 116 -2.06 -57.42 -29.63
N GLU A 117 -0.77 -57.15 -29.43
CA GLU A 117 0.29 -57.50 -30.37
C GLU A 117 0.49 -59.03 -30.49
N LYS A 118 0.26 -59.78 -29.40
CA LYS A 118 0.32 -61.24 -29.38
C LYS A 118 -0.86 -61.89 -30.12
N ILE A 119 -2.05 -61.30 -30.03
CA ILE A 119 -3.28 -61.80 -30.68
C ILE A 119 -3.27 -61.54 -32.18
N GLY A 120 -2.71 -60.41 -32.62
CA GLY A 120 -2.55 -60.06 -34.04
C GLY A 120 -1.57 -60.94 -34.82
N ARG A 121 -0.64 -61.64 -34.14
CA ARG A 121 0.31 -62.55 -34.79
C ARG A 121 -0.24 -63.96 -35.05
N THR A 122 -1.39 -64.33 -34.47
CA THR A 122 -1.91 -65.71 -34.49
C THR A 122 -3.19 -65.92 -35.29
N THR A 123 -3.77 -64.90 -35.92
CA THR A 123 -5.14 -64.99 -36.46
C THR A 123 -5.21 -64.94 -37.99
N THR A 124 -5.56 -66.08 -38.58
CA THR A 124 -6.15 -66.21 -39.92
C THR A 124 -7.62 -66.62 -39.72
N VAL A 125 -8.55 -65.96 -40.43
CA VAL A 125 -10.02 -66.19 -40.50
C VAL A 125 -10.91 -65.19 -39.72
N SER A 126 -12.01 -64.79 -40.36
CA SER A 126 -12.84 -63.59 -40.14
C SER A 126 -13.72 -63.52 -38.88
N LYS A 127 -13.87 -64.60 -38.10
CA LYS A 127 -14.70 -64.57 -36.88
C LYS A 127 -14.00 -63.94 -35.67
N ASP A 128 -12.68 -63.94 -35.64
CA ASP A 128 -11.91 -63.43 -34.49
C ASP A 128 -11.68 -61.91 -34.54
N TYR A 129 -11.90 -61.26 -35.68
CA TYR A 129 -11.86 -59.79 -35.78
C TYR A 129 -13.04 -59.12 -35.07
N GLN A 130 -14.19 -59.80 -35.00
CA GLN A 130 -15.37 -59.29 -34.31
C GLN A 130 -15.21 -59.39 -32.78
N SER A 131 -14.52 -60.43 -32.30
CA SER A 131 -14.17 -60.53 -30.87
C SER A 131 -13.08 -59.52 -30.49
N LEU A 132 -12.11 -59.28 -31.37
CA LEU A 132 -11.09 -58.25 -31.19
C LEU A 132 -11.72 -56.84 -31.20
N GLY A 133 -12.64 -56.56 -32.11
CA GLY A 133 -13.40 -55.31 -32.17
C GLY A 133 -14.26 -55.09 -30.92
N ASN A 134 -14.92 -56.14 -30.42
CA ASN A 134 -15.68 -56.07 -29.17
C ASN A 134 -14.76 -55.85 -27.95
N ALA A 135 -13.62 -56.54 -27.86
CA ALA A 135 -12.66 -56.36 -26.77
C ALA A 135 -12.04 -54.95 -26.76
N ILE A 136 -11.74 -54.41 -27.94
CA ILE A 136 -11.24 -53.04 -28.10
C ILE A 136 -12.35 -52.04 -27.73
N GLY A 137 -13.57 -52.23 -28.24
CA GLY A 137 -14.73 -51.38 -27.92
C GLY A 137 -15.06 -51.34 -26.43
N LEU A 138 -15.10 -52.50 -25.76
CA LEU A 138 -15.31 -52.60 -24.31
C LEU A 138 -14.17 -51.95 -23.51
N SER A 139 -12.92 -52.04 -23.98
CA SER A 139 -11.77 -51.40 -23.33
C SER A 139 -11.83 -49.87 -23.46
N PHE A 140 -12.24 -49.34 -24.62
CA PHE A 140 -12.41 -47.90 -24.81
C PHE A 140 -13.62 -47.33 -24.07
N ILE A 141 -14.72 -48.08 -23.96
CA ILE A 141 -15.88 -47.70 -23.12
C ILE A 141 -15.47 -47.70 -21.64
N SER A 142 -14.70 -48.69 -21.20
CA SER A 142 -14.19 -48.76 -19.82
C SER A 142 -13.21 -47.62 -19.54
N LEU A 143 -12.32 -47.28 -20.48
CA LEU A 143 -11.44 -46.10 -20.37
C LEU A 143 -12.22 -44.79 -20.37
N GLY A 144 -13.28 -44.66 -21.18
CA GLY A 144 -14.15 -43.49 -21.20
C GLY A 144 -14.90 -43.30 -19.88
N ILE A 145 -15.39 -44.39 -19.28
CA ILE A 145 -16.04 -44.39 -17.96
C ILE A 145 -15.03 -44.11 -16.86
N ILE A 146 -13.84 -44.73 -16.89
CA ILE A 146 -12.76 -44.46 -15.93
C ILE A 146 -12.27 -43.01 -16.07
N PHE A 147 -12.20 -42.46 -17.29
CA PHE A 147 -11.82 -41.07 -17.53
C PHE A 147 -12.92 -40.10 -17.08
N LEU A 148 -14.21 -40.42 -17.27
CA LEU A 148 -15.34 -39.66 -16.71
C LEU A 148 -15.35 -39.70 -15.18
N ILE A 149 -15.04 -40.86 -14.58
CA ILE A 149 -14.90 -41.02 -13.13
C ILE A 149 -13.67 -40.26 -12.62
N ILE A 150 -12.54 -40.30 -13.33
CA ILE A 150 -11.35 -39.51 -13.01
C ILE A 150 -11.62 -38.01 -13.20
N VAL A 151 -12.37 -37.55 -14.20
CA VAL A 151 -12.72 -36.12 -14.36
C VAL A 151 -13.75 -35.69 -13.31
N SER A 152 -14.63 -36.60 -12.87
CA SER A 152 -15.59 -36.35 -11.80
C SER A 152 -14.96 -36.44 -10.39
N LEU A 153 -13.87 -37.19 -10.21
CA LEU A 153 -13.12 -37.35 -8.95
C LEU A 153 -11.82 -36.53 -8.87
N SER A 154 -11.33 -36.03 -10.01
CA SER A 154 -10.24 -35.06 -10.14
C SER A 154 -10.76 -33.65 -10.40
N SER A 155 -12.07 -33.43 -10.25
CA SER A 155 -12.49 -32.12 -9.78
C SER A 155 -11.79 -31.94 -8.44
N PRO A 156 -10.86 -30.96 -8.31
CA PRO A 156 -10.37 -30.62 -6.99
C PRO A 156 -11.63 -30.35 -6.16
N ASN A 157 -11.62 -30.84 -4.91
CA ASN A 157 -12.59 -30.42 -3.89
C ASN A 157 -13.05 -29.01 -4.22
N HIS A 158 -14.34 -28.83 -4.46
CA HIS A 158 -14.95 -27.51 -4.49
C HIS A 158 -14.82 -26.93 -3.07
N SER A 159 -13.61 -26.52 -2.69
CA SER A 159 -13.45 -25.19 -2.14
C SER A 159 -14.11 -24.29 -3.16
N ARG A 160 -15.24 -23.69 -2.79
CA ARG A 160 -15.77 -22.53 -3.52
C ARG A 160 -14.58 -21.67 -3.90
N ASN A 161 -14.42 -21.38 -5.19
CA ASN A 161 -13.50 -20.37 -5.68
C ASN A 161 -13.87 -19.04 -5.03
N SER A 162 -13.38 -18.80 -3.81
CA SER A 162 -12.98 -17.48 -3.39
C SER A 162 -11.65 -17.27 -4.10
N ILE A 163 -11.67 -16.58 -5.23
CA ILE A 163 -10.45 -16.21 -5.98
C ILE A 163 -9.53 -15.30 -5.12
N HIS A 164 -10.01 -14.88 -3.93
CA HIS A 164 -9.34 -13.96 -3.04
C HIS A 164 -9.41 -14.42 -1.57
N ASP A 165 -8.28 -14.86 -1.01
CA ASP A 165 -8.16 -15.24 0.40
C ASP A 165 -8.07 -14.05 1.38
N ARG A 166 -8.24 -12.81 0.91
CA ARG A 166 -7.90 -11.61 1.67
C ARG A 166 -8.92 -10.53 1.39
N TYR A 167 -9.47 -9.97 2.46
CA TYR A 167 -10.44 -8.89 2.39
C TYR A 167 -9.92 -7.64 3.08
N LEU A 168 -10.20 -6.50 2.48
CA LEU A 168 -9.87 -5.18 2.99
C LEU A 168 -11.16 -4.41 3.30
N LEU A 169 -11.31 -3.99 4.55
CA LEU A 169 -12.49 -3.29 5.02
C LEU A 169 -12.37 -1.77 4.73
N ASP A 170 -13.26 -1.22 3.90
CA ASP A 170 -13.44 0.23 3.76
C ASP A 170 -14.68 0.68 4.55
N TYR A 171 -14.44 1.24 5.74
CA TYR A 171 -15.51 1.76 6.59
C TYR A 171 -16.00 3.14 6.13
N GLY A 172 -15.33 3.79 5.17
CA GLY A 172 -15.79 5.01 4.51
C GLY A 172 -14.94 6.25 4.77
N ALA A 173 -13.87 6.14 5.57
CA ALA A 173 -12.98 7.25 5.87
C ALA A 173 -11.49 6.86 5.78
N GLY A 174 -10.70 7.81 5.29
CA GLY A 174 -9.25 7.82 5.33
C GLY A 174 -8.62 7.34 4.04
N ASN A 175 -7.30 7.26 4.05
CA ASN A 175 -6.48 6.83 2.94
C ASN A 175 -6.34 5.29 2.90
N VAL A 176 -7.44 4.59 2.59
CA VAL A 176 -7.40 3.13 2.41
C VAL A 176 -6.63 2.72 1.15
N ARG A 177 -6.42 3.65 0.21
CA ARG A 177 -5.74 3.41 -1.06
C ARG A 177 -4.25 3.13 -0.87
N SER A 178 -3.57 3.82 0.04
CA SER A 178 -2.14 3.55 0.31
C SER A 178 -1.91 2.11 0.75
N LEU A 179 -2.75 1.60 1.65
CA LEU A 179 -2.66 0.20 2.07
C LEU A 179 -2.98 -0.77 0.93
N ALA A 180 -4.01 -0.49 0.13
CA ALA A 180 -4.33 -1.27 -1.06
C ALA A 180 -3.14 -1.36 -2.02
N ASN A 181 -2.52 -0.21 -2.34
CA ASN A 181 -1.35 -0.13 -3.20
C ASN A 181 -0.16 -0.91 -2.59
N SER A 182 0.07 -0.84 -1.27
CA SER A 182 1.09 -1.63 -0.59
C SER A 182 0.85 -3.14 -0.73
N ILE A 183 -0.39 -3.60 -0.55
CA ILE A 183 -0.76 -5.01 -0.70
C ILE A 183 -0.51 -5.50 -2.13
N GLU A 184 -0.95 -4.72 -3.13
CA GLU A 184 -0.75 -5.02 -4.55
C GLU A 184 0.74 -5.03 -4.93
N ARG A 185 1.51 -4.04 -4.44
CA ARG A 185 2.96 -3.93 -4.67
C ARG A 185 3.75 -5.12 -4.10
N LEU A 186 3.26 -5.68 -3.00
CA LEU A 186 3.79 -6.90 -2.38
C LEU A 186 3.40 -8.18 -3.14
N GLY A 187 2.59 -8.08 -4.20
CA GLY A 187 2.17 -9.19 -5.06
C GLY A 187 0.92 -9.93 -4.58
N PHE A 188 0.20 -9.37 -3.60
CA PHE A 188 -1.02 -9.97 -3.07
C PHE A 188 -2.26 -9.37 -3.72
N LYS A 189 -3.28 -10.21 -3.94
CA LYS A 189 -4.62 -9.79 -4.32
C LYS A 189 -5.52 -9.74 -3.09
N PHE A 190 -6.48 -8.84 -3.11
CA PHE A 190 -7.50 -8.70 -2.08
C PHE A 190 -8.84 -8.30 -2.69
N GLU A 191 -9.92 -8.45 -1.91
CA GLU A 191 -11.26 -7.97 -2.23
C GLU A 191 -11.72 -6.91 -1.24
N TRP A 192 -12.52 -5.96 -1.71
CA TRP A 192 -13.13 -4.96 -0.84
C TRP A 192 -14.35 -5.56 -0.14
N VAL A 193 -14.45 -5.34 1.17
CA VAL A 193 -15.69 -5.62 1.91
C VAL A 193 -16.75 -4.62 1.48
N LYS A 194 -17.81 -5.09 0.82
CA LYS A 194 -18.95 -4.29 0.35
C LYS A 194 -20.21 -4.58 1.17
N SER A 195 -20.26 -5.73 1.81
CA SER A 195 -21.40 -6.23 2.56
C SER A 195 -20.97 -7.00 3.82
N PRO A 196 -21.87 -7.19 4.81
CA PRO A 196 -21.62 -8.05 5.96
C PRO A 196 -21.22 -9.49 5.61
N ASP A 197 -21.69 -10.02 4.47
CA ASP A 197 -21.37 -11.39 4.04
C ASP A 197 -19.91 -11.55 3.59
N ASP A 198 -19.30 -10.49 3.06
CA ASP A 198 -17.89 -10.51 2.66
C ASP A 198 -16.99 -10.72 3.89
N ILE A 199 -17.34 -10.11 5.03
CA ILE A 199 -16.65 -10.31 6.31
C ILE A 199 -16.73 -11.78 6.73
N ARG A 200 -17.91 -12.40 6.65
CA ARG A 200 -18.10 -13.81 7.02
C ARG A 200 -17.30 -14.76 6.12
N GLN A 201 -17.23 -14.45 4.83
CA GLN A 201 -16.54 -15.26 3.82
C GLN A 201 -15.02 -15.10 3.84
N ALA A 202 -14.51 -13.99 4.37
CA ALA A 202 -13.09 -13.73 4.45
C ALA A 202 -12.33 -14.90 5.11
N THR A 203 -11.13 -15.20 4.60
CA THR A 203 -10.18 -16.13 5.21
C THR A 203 -9.04 -15.38 5.90
N LYS A 204 -8.69 -14.18 5.40
CA LYS A 204 -7.95 -13.14 6.11
C LYS A 204 -8.66 -11.80 5.96
N LEU A 205 -8.69 -11.00 7.01
CA LEU A 205 -9.34 -9.70 7.01
C LEU A 205 -8.40 -8.62 7.56
N ILE A 206 -8.27 -7.52 6.82
CA ILE A 206 -7.55 -6.33 7.26
C ILE A 206 -8.57 -5.23 7.48
N PHE A 207 -8.56 -4.66 8.67
CA PHE A 207 -9.31 -3.46 9.01
C PHE A 207 -8.34 -2.28 9.17
N PRO A 208 -8.17 -1.46 8.13
CA PRO A 208 -7.44 -0.21 8.23
C PRO A 208 -8.28 0.91 8.83
N GLY A 209 -7.61 1.92 9.37
CA GLY A 209 -8.17 3.25 9.26
C GLY A 209 -7.40 4.35 9.95
N VAL A 210 -7.55 5.54 9.35
CA VAL A 210 -7.19 6.85 9.88
C VAL A 210 -8.51 7.57 10.14
N GLY A 211 -8.71 8.11 11.34
CA GLY A 211 -9.94 8.84 11.65
C GLY A 211 -10.17 8.98 13.14
N ALA A 212 -11.30 9.60 13.47
CA ALA A 212 -11.79 9.64 14.84
C ALA A 212 -12.57 8.34 15.18
N PHE A 213 -12.44 7.87 16.42
CA PHE A 213 -13.01 6.64 16.94
C PHE A 213 -14.53 6.60 16.82
N GLY A 214 -15.23 7.65 17.26
CA GLY A 214 -16.69 7.73 17.20
C GLY A 214 -17.23 7.56 15.79
N PRO A 215 -16.85 8.44 14.84
CA PRO A 215 -17.24 8.32 13.43
C PRO A 215 -16.92 6.97 12.81
N ALA A 216 -15.77 6.37 13.12
CA ALA A 216 -15.41 5.05 12.62
C ALA A 216 -16.37 3.96 13.14
N MET A 217 -16.66 3.94 14.45
CA MET A 217 -17.57 2.98 15.05
C MET A 217 -19.03 3.19 14.61
N GLU A 218 -19.46 4.43 14.42
CA GLU A 218 -20.77 4.78 13.86
C GLU A 218 -20.90 4.29 12.41
N ALA A 219 -19.87 4.50 11.59
CA ALA A 219 -19.86 4.03 10.21
C ALA A 219 -19.91 2.50 10.10
N LEU A 220 -19.19 1.78 10.97
CA LEU A 220 -19.27 0.32 11.04
C LEU A 220 -20.69 -0.16 11.36
N ARG A 221 -21.35 0.46 12.34
CA ARG A 221 -22.72 0.12 12.72
C ARG A 221 -23.74 0.47 11.65
N ALA A 222 -23.60 1.65 11.03
CA ALA A 222 -24.47 2.08 9.94
C ALA A 222 -24.40 1.12 8.73
N LYS A 223 -23.23 0.52 8.49
CA LYS A 223 -23.02 -0.52 7.47
C LYS A 223 -23.37 -1.94 7.94
N GLY A 224 -23.71 -2.13 9.22
CA GLY A 224 -23.97 -3.45 9.81
C GLY A 224 -22.74 -4.36 9.87
N PHE A 225 -21.54 -3.80 9.96
CA PHE A 225 -20.27 -4.54 9.95
C PHE A 225 -19.78 -4.94 11.34
N ASP A 226 -20.30 -4.32 12.41
CA ASP A 226 -19.85 -4.51 13.80
C ASP A 226 -20.01 -5.96 14.29
N GLN A 227 -21.22 -6.54 14.20
CA GLN A 227 -21.46 -7.92 14.62
C GLN A 227 -20.74 -8.97 13.76
N PRO A 228 -20.79 -8.90 12.41
CA PRO A 228 -20.01 -9.81 11.57
C PRO A 228 -18.51 -9.78 11.87
N LEU A 229 -17.96 -8.61 12.21
CA LEU A 229 -16.56 -8.47 12.56
C LEU A 229 -16.22 -9.15 13.90
N ILE A 230 -17.08 -8.98 14.91
CA ILE A 230 -16.94 -9.68 16.20
C ILE A 230 -17.00 -11.20 16.00
N GLU A 231 -17.96 -11.69 15.20
CA GLU A 231 -18.11 -13.12 14.87
C GLU A 231 -16.87 -13.65 14.13
N TYR A 232 -16.38 -12.92 13.13
CA TYR A 232 -15.19 -13.27 12.36
C TYR A 232 -13.95 -13.40 13.26
N ILE A 233 -13.72 -12.42 14.15
CA ILE A 233 -12.58 -12.44 15.06
C ILE A 233 -12.70 -13.63 16.02
N LYS A 234 -13.89 -13.87 16.58
CA LYS A 234 -14.14 -15.00 17.49
C LYS A 234 -14.04 -16.36 16.81
N SER A 235 -14.19 -16.44 15.50
CA SER A 235 -14.04 -17.70 14.75
C SER A 235 -12.57 -18.15 14.60
N GLY A 236 -11.60 -17.38 15.10
CA GLY A 236 -10.18 -17.71 15.01
C GLY A 236 -9.53 -17.41 13.65
N LYS A 237 -10.24 -16.75 12.73
CA LYS A 237 -9.70 -16.40 11.41
C LYS A 237 -8.74 -15.19 11.51
N PRO A 238 -7.62 -15.15 10.77
CA PRO A 238 -6.65 -14.05 10.87
C PRO A 238 -7.26 -12.66 10.68
N TYR A 239 -7.00 -11.79 11.66
CA TYR A 239 -7.40 -10.38 11.66
C TYR A 239 -6.17 -9.49 11.77
N MET A 240 -6.09 -8.45 10.93
CA MET A 240 -5.13 -7.36 11.07
C MET A 240 -5.85 -6.02 11.28
N GLY A 241 -5.65 -5.39 12.43
CA GLY A 241 -6.15 -4.03 12.70
C GLY A 241 -5.03 -2.99 12.57
N ILE A 242 -5.26 -1.90 11.85
CA ILE A 242 -4.27 -0.81 11.71
C ILE A 242 -4.87 0.49 12.23
N CYS A 243 -4.18 1.15 13.17
CA CYS A 243 -4.55 2.39 13.84
C CYS A 243 -5.98 2.32 14.41
N ILE A 244 -6.98 2.88 13.72
CA ILE A 244 -8.37 2.78 14.17
C ILE A 244 -8.86 1.33 14.24
N GLY A 245 -8.35 0.46 13.35
CA GLY A 245 -8.67 -0.97 13.38
C GLY A 245 -8.10 -1.68 14.62
N MET A 246 -7.03 -1.17 15.23
CA MET A 246 -6.57 -1.63 16.54
C MET A 246 -7.48 -1.07 17.65
N GLN A 247 -7.74 0.23 17.61
CA GLN A 247 -8.50 0.91 18.65
C GLN A 247 -9.96 0.42 18.72
N ALA A 248 -10.60 0.14 17.58
CA ALA A 248 -11.96 -0.39 17.50
C ALA A 248 -12.14 -1.70 18.27
N LEU A 249 -11.08 -2.49 18.47
CA LEU A 249 -11.14 -3.71 19.28
C LEU A 249 -11.33 -3.45 20.78
N CYS A 250 -11.02 -2.23 21.26
CA CYS A 250 -11.10 -1.85 22.67
C CYS A 250 -12.56 -1.67 23.14
N LEU A 251 -12.74 -1.41 24.43
CA LEU A 251 -14.07 -1.17 25.04
C LEU A 251 -14.63 0.21 24.68
N SER A 252 -13.79 1.25 24.71
CA SER A 252 -14.17 2.63 24.42
C SER A 252 -12.94 3.51 24.15
N SER A 253 -13.16 4.77 23.78
CA SER A 253 -12.13 5.80 23.62
C SER A 253 -12.53 7.09 24.32
N ASP A 254 -11.58 7.77 24.96
CA ASP A 254 -11.72 9.12 25.51
C ASP A 254 -12.12 10.16 24.43
N GLU A 255 -11.86 9.86 23.16
CA GLU A 255 -12.24 10.71 22.03
C GLU A 255 -13.75 10.86 21.91
N ASN A 256 -14.49 9.76 22.15
CA ASN A 256 -15.94 9.72 22.13
C ASN A 256 -16.45 8.73 23.20
N PRO A 257 -16.50 9.14 24.49
CA PRO A 257 -16.77 8.22 25.61
C PRO A 257 -18.12 7.49 25.54
N ASN A 258 -19.10 8.08 24.84
CA ASN A 258 -20.44 7.53 24.69
C ASN A 258 -20.57 6.49 23.56
N VAL A 259 -19.54 6.34 22.73
CA VAL A 259 -19.53 5.39 21.62
C VAL A 259 -18.73 4.16 22.04
N PRO A 260 -19.35 2.97 22.19
CA PRO A 260 -18.59 1.77 22.54
C PRO A 260 -17.73 1.29 21.37
N GLY A 261 -16.66 0.55 21.66
CA GLY A 261 -15.91 -0.22 20.68
C GLY A 261 -16.53 -1.60 20.44
N LEU A 262 -15.77 -2.51 19.83
CA LEU A 262 -16.16 -3.91 19.61
C LEU A 262 -16.02 -4.77 20.89
N GLY A 263 -15.25 -4.29 21.88
CA GLY A 263 -15.10 -4.94 23.18
C GLY A 263 -14.40 -6.30 23.15
N ILE A 264 -13.47 -6.49 22.21
CA ILE A 264 -12.63 -7.69 22.11
C ILE A 264 -11.46 -7.63 23.09
N ILE A 265 -10.85 -6.45 23.22
CA ILE A 265 -9.73 -6.19 24.12
C ILE A 265 -10.29 -5.46 25.35
N PRO A 266 -10.00 -5.93 26.57
CA PRO A 266 -10.44 -5.29 27.81
C PRO A 266 -9.59 -4.05 28.14
N ALA A 267 -9.53 -3.11 27.20
CA ALA A 267 -8.74 -1.88 27.32
C ALA A 267 -9.57 -0.66 26.91
N HIS A 268 -9.15 0.51 27.37
CA HIS A 268 -9.70 1.80 26.99
C HIS A 268 -8.64 2.62 26.24
N VAL A 269 -9.05 3.27 25.17
CA VAL A 269 -8.17 4.18 24.41
C VAL A 269 -8.18 5.54 25.11
N LYS A 270 -7.02 5.97 25.63
CA LYS A 270 -6.85 7.19 26.42
C LYS A 270 -6.14 8.28 25.63
N LYS A 271 -6.47 9.55 25.87
CA LYS A 271 -5.75 10.68 25.26
C LYS A 271 -4.34 10.81 25.86
N PHE A 272 -3.34 11.20 25.07
CA PHE A 272 -2.04 11.62 25.61
C PHE A 272 -2.17 12.92 26.42
N THR A 273 -1.29 13.10 27.41
CA THR A 273 -1.12 14.40 28.06
C THR A 273 -0.35 15.36 27.14
N SER A 274 -0.73 16.63 27.12
CA SER A 274 -0.09 17.66 26.27
C SER A 274 0.64 18.74 27.07
N THR A 275 0.94 18.47 28.34
CA THR A 275 1.58 19.40 29.27
C THR A 275 3.05 19.67 28.94
N ASP A 276 3.74 18.65 28.45
CA ASP A 276 5.19 18.57 28.29
C ASP A 276 5.62 18.15 26.88
N LYS A 277 4.65 17.79 26.03
CA LYS A 277 4.87 17.33 24.66
C LYS A 277 3.72 17.70 23.74
N ALA A 278 3.99 17.64 22.45
CA ALA A 278 2.99 17.90 21.44
C ALA A 278 1.95 16.76 21.36
N VAL A 279 0.67 17.08 21.17
CA VAL A 279 -0.37 16.07 20.88
C VAL A 279 -1.21 16.60 19.73
N PRO A 280 -1.42 15.87 18.62
CA PRO A 280 -1.13 14.45 18.39
C PRO A 280 0.35 14.04 18.34
N HIS A 281 0.62 12.76 18.64
CA HIS A 281 1.89 12.09 18.35
C HIS A 281 1.99 11.87 16.83
N ILE A 282 2.75 12.74 16.14
CA ILE A 282 2.97 12.70 14.68
C ILE A 282 4.44 12.53 14.36
N GLY A 283 4.83 11.35 13.87
CA GLY A 283 6.18 11.10 13.38
C GLY A 283 6.65 9.67 13.54
N TRP A 284 7.96 9.50 13.48
CA TRP A 284 8.61 8.20 13.52
C TRP A 284 9.07 7.87 14.94
N ASN A 285 8.72 6.70 15.43
CA ASN A 285 9.12 6.23 16.75
C ASN A 285 9.41 4.73 16.71
N SER A 286 10.07 4.20 17.74
CA SER A 286 10.45 2.79 17.81
C SER A 286 9.31 1.92 18.33
N ALA A 287 8.99 0.85 17.60
CA ALA A 287 8.17 -0.25 18.12
C ALA A 287 9.10 -1.33 18.69
N VAL A 288 9.19 -1.43 20.01
CA VAL A 288 10.11 -2.35 20.69
C VAL A 288 9.35 -3.64 21.02
N SER A 289 9.82 -4.77 20.49
CA SER A 289 9.26 -6.08 20.82
C SER A 289 9.54 -6.42 22.29
N ILE A 290 8.51 -6.87 22.98
CA ILE A 290 8.62 -7.40 24.34
C ILE A 290 8.32 -8.89 24.41
N THR A 291 8.19 -9.57 23.26
CA THR A 291 7.89 -11.01 23.17
C THR A 291 9.05 -11.76 22.53
N SER A 292 9.29 -12.99 22.99
CA SER A 292 10.47 -13.82 22.64
C SER A 292 10.39 -14.52 21.27
N SER A 293 9.33 -14.27 20.48
CA SER A 293 8.98 -15.07 19.29
C SER A 293 9.52 -14.56 17.94
N GLN A 294 10.25 -13.45 17.89
CA GLN A 294 10.83 -12.93 16.64
C GLN A 294 12.34 -13.20 16.58
N PRO A 295 12.88 -13.70 15.45
CA PRO A 295 14.32 -13.73 15.24
C PRO A 295 14.87 -12.31 15.31
N SER A 296 16.03 -12.19 15.96
CA SER A 296 16.84 -10.99 15.99
C SER A 296 17.31 -10.59 14.58
N SER A 297 16.49 -9.88 13.81
CA SER A 297 17.00 -9.04 12.72
C SER A 297 17.07 -7.60 13.24
N SER A 298 18.30 -7.19 13.51
CA SER A 298 18.71 -5.88 14.00
C SER A 298 18.67 -4.82 12.89
N SER A 299 17.50 -4.56 12.32
CA SER A 299 17.26 -3.39 11.48
C SER A 299 16.20 -2.52 12.15
N SER A 300 16.40 -1.20 12.10
CA SER A 300 15.65 -0.18 12.83
C SER A 300 14.14 -0.43 12.91
N SER A 301 13.59 -0.44 14.13
CA SER A 301 12.14 -0.55 14.39
C SER A 301 11.36 0.76 14.24
N ALA A 302 11.87 1.68 13.41
CA ALA A 302 11.25 2.98 13.18
C ALA A 302 9.96 2.81 12.37
N VAL A 303 8.83 3.14 12.99
CA VAL A 303 7.50 3.08 12.37
C VAL A 303 6.77 4.42 12.56
N TYR A 304 5.84 4.71 11.66
CA TYR A 304 5.12 5.97 11.62
C TYR A 304 3.83 5.93 12.45
N PHE A 305 3.74 6.86 13.41
CA PHE A 305 2.58 7.08 14.27
C PHE A 305 1.94 8.44 13.96
N VAL A 306 0.61 8.48 14.01
CA VAL A 306 -0.18 9.69 13.75
C VAL A 306 -1.50 9.64 14.53
N HIS A 307 -1.45 9.90 15.84
CA HIS A 307 -2.61 9.72 16.74
C HIS A 307 -2.56 10.59 18.00
N SER A 308 -3.74 11.02 18.49
CA SER A 308 -3.90 11.71 19.79
C SER A 308 -4.23 10.75 20.93
N TYR A 309 -4.78 9.58 20.60
CA TYR A 309 -5.32 8.60 21.55
C TYR A 309 -4.56 7.28 21.41
N ARG A 310 -4.35 6.57 22.51
CA ARG A 310 -3.56 5.33 22.55
C ARG A 310 -4.14 4.32 23.54
N VAL A 311 -3.70 3.07 23.46
CA VAL A 311 -3.91 2.09 24.53
C VAL A 311 -2.76 2.20 25.52
N SER A 312 -3.05 2.51 26.78
CA SER A 312 -2.04 2.51 27.83
C SER A 312 -1.52 1.11 28.11
N TYR A 313 -0.21 1.00 28.33
CA TYR A 313 0.33 -0.25 28.83
C TYR A 313 -0.06 -0.41 30.30
N GLU A 314 -0.77 -1.50 30.58
CA GLU A 314 -1.21 -1.96 31.89
C GLU A 314 -0.84 -3.44 31.99
N ILE A 315 -0.40 -3.91 33.15
CA ILE A 315 0.17 -5.27 33.31
C ILE A 315 -0.84 -6.38 32.99
N GLU A 316 -2.12 -6.08 33.16
CA GLU A 316 -3.26 -6.92 32.82
C GLU A 316 -3.35 -7.21 31.31
N LEU A 317 -2.71 -6.37 30.47
CA LEU A 317 -2.67 -6.54 29.02
C LEU A 317 -1.48 -7.39 28.54
N ASN A 318 -0.65 -7.95 29.43
CA ASN A 318 0.55 -8.73 29.03
C ASN A 318 0.28 -9.85 28.02
N ASN A 319 -0.90 -10.47 28.06
CA ASN A 319 -1.27 -11.53 27.11
C ASN A 319 -1.66 -11.01 25.72
N TRP A 320 -1.79 -9.70 25.56
CA TRP A 320 -2.19 -9.03 24.31
C TRP A 320 -1.02 -8.29 23.65
N VAL A 321 -0.10 -7.74 24.44
CA VAL A 321 0.93 -6.81 23.94
C VAL A 321 2.00 -7.55 23.15
N ASN A 322 2.32 -7.03 21.97
CA ASN A 322 3.43 -7.50 21.15
C ASN A 322 4.61 -6.52 21.17
N THR A 323 4.33 -5.22 20.95
CA THR A 323 5.35 -4.16 21.03
C THR A 323 4.88 -3.00 21.89
N LEU A 324 5.84 -2.35 22.55
CA LEU A 324 5.66 -1.11 23.27
C LEU A 324 6.40 0.03 22.59
N THR A 325 5.89 1.25 22.80
CA THR A 325 6.53 2.48 22.37
C THR A 325 6.46 3.50 23.50
N ARG A 326 7.48 4.34 23.59
CA ARG A 326 7.55 5.45 24.54
C ARG A 326 7.38 6.76 23.79
N TYR A 327 6.47 7.60 24.28
CA TYR A 327 6.34 8.98 23.85
C TYR A 327 6.56 9.88 25.06
N ASP A 328 7.80 10.38 25.17
CA ASP A 328 8.36 11.03 26.35
C ASP A 328 8.20 10.16 27.61
N ASP A 329 7.43 10.59 28.60
CA ASP A 329 7.22 9.82 29.83
C ASP A 329 6.05 8.84 29.76
N GLU A 330 5.26 8.85 28.67
CA GLU A 330 4.14 7.93 28.50
C GLU A 330 4.53 6.69 27.69
N VAL A 331 4.24 5.50 28.24
CA VAL A 331 4.37 4.22 27.54
C VAL A 331 3.00 3.76 27.05
N PHE A 332 2.95 3.27 25.81
CA PHE A 332 1.73 2.77 25.20
C PHE A 332 1.97 1.51 24.36
N VAL A 333 0.88 0.78 24.13
CA VAL A 333 0.87 -0.43 23.30
C VAL A 333 0.93 -0.03 21.83
N SER A 334 2.03 -0.33 21.15
CA SER A 334 2.20 0.00 19.74
C SER A 334 1.81 -1.12 18.79
N SER A 335 1.78 -2.37 19.27
CA SER A 335 1.13 -3.47 18.58
C SER A 335 0.64 -4.55 19.54
N ILE A 336 -0.37 -5.28 19.08
CA ILE A 336 -1.09 -6.34 19.79
C ILE A 336 -0.96 -7.62 18.99
N ARG A 337 -0.73 -8.74 19.68
CA ARG A 337 -0.76 -10.08 19.12
C ARG A 337 -1.38 -11.04 20.12
N HIS A 338 -2.56 -11.56 19.80
CA HIS A 338 -3.31 -12.48 20.65
C HIS A 338 -4.13 -13.45 19.80
N GLY A 339 -3.77 -14.74 19.82
CA GLY A 339 -4.41 -15.75 18.97
C GLY A 339 -4.32 -15.38 17.48
N ASN A 340 -5.47 -15.23 16.83
CA ASN A 340 -5.61 -14.84 15.42
C ASN A 340 -5.55 -13.32 15.17
N ILE A 341 -5.45 -12.51 16.22
CA ILE A 341 -5.44 -11.05 16.15
C ILE A 341 -4.00 -10.56 16.09
N PHE A 342 -3.69 -9.79 15.05
CA PHE A 342 -2.53 -8.91 14.99
C PHE A 342 -3.05 -7.47 14.80
N ALA A 343 -2.53 -6.50 15.53
CA ALA A 343 -2.94 -5.12 15.31
C ALA A 343 -1.82 -4.14 15.63
N THR A 344 -1.74 -3.03 14.91
CA THR A 344 -0.70 -2.01 15.08
C THR A 344 -1.34 -0.65 15.30
N GLN A 345 -0.82 0.13 16.25
CA GLN A 345 -1.19 1.54 16.41
C GLN A 345 -0.54 2.41 15.31
N PHE A 346 0.65 2.03 14.87
CA PHE A 346 1.36 2.65 13.75
C PHE A 346 0.79 2.16 12.40
N HIS A 347 1.11 2.91 11.34
CA HIS A 347 0.72 2.62 9.96
C HIS A 347 1.86 1.92 9.21
N PRO A 348 1.84 0.58 9.06
CA PRO A 348 2.90 -0.13 8.36
C PRO A 348 3.01 0.28 6.87
N GLU A 349 1.90 0.62 6.22
CA GLU A 349 1.86 1.15 4.85
C GLU A 349 2.50 2.54 4.70
N LYS A 350 2.72 3.25 5.82
CA LYS A 350 3.42 4.55 5.89
C LYS A 350 4.77 4.47 6.61
N SER A 351 5.22 3.27 6.95
CA SER A 351 6.47 3.03 7.69
C SER A 351 7.61 2.58 6.77
N GLY A 352 7.55 2.93 5.48
CA GLY A 352 8.57 2.58 4.50
C GLY A 352 8.80 1.06 4.38
N PRO A 353 10.01 0.62 3.99
CA PRO A 353 10.29 -0.80 3.75
C PRO A 353 10.11 -1.70 4.97
N PHE A 354 10.43 -1.22 6.18
CA PHE A 354 10.21 -1.98 7.41
C PHE A 354 8.71 -2.26 7.65
N GLY A 355 7.86 -1.25 7.43
CA GLY A 355 6.41 -1.45 7.49
C GLY A 355 5.87 -2.40 6.43
N LEU A 356 6.41 -2.34 5.21
CA LEU A 356 6.08 -3.30 4.14
C LEU A 356 6.51 -4.73 4.48
N GLU A 357 7.60 -4.92 5.22
CA GLU A 357 8.02 -6.24 5.71
C GLU A 357 7.02 -6.81 6.73
N ILE A 358 6.52 -5.98 7.66
CA ILE A 358 5.46 -6.37 8.60
C ILE A 358 4.21 -6.83 7.86
N LEU A 359 3.76 -6.05 6.87
CA LEU A 359 2.61 -6.41 6.04
C LEU A 359 2.85 -7.71 5.27
N ARG A 360 4.02 -7.84 4.63
CA ARG A 360 4.40 -9.04 3.87
C ARG A 360 4.38 -10.27 4.76
N GLY A 361 4.95 -10.20 5.96
CA GLY A 361 4.96 -11.31 6.92
C GLY A 361 3.55 -11.80 7.22
N TRP A 362 2.68 -10.90 7.69
CA TRP A 362 1.30 -11.25 8.03
C TRP A 362 0.48 -11.75 6.82
N LEU A 363 0.67 -11.14 5.64
CA LEU A 363 -0.01 -11.54 4.40
C LEU A 363 0.42 -12.94 3.91
N SER A 364 1.68 -13.31 4.15
CA SER A 364 2.30 -14.57 3.74
C SER A 364 2.02 -15.72 4.71
N ASP A 365 1.83 -15.43 5.99
CA ASP A 365 1.66 -16.46 7.03
C ASP A 365 0.52 -17.43 6.70
N SER A 366 0.80 -18.73 6.72
CA SER A 366 -0.25 -19.74 6.56
C SER A 366 -1.08 -19.83 7.84
N ILE A 367 -2.40 -19.98 7.70
CA ILE A 367 -3.39 -20.02 8.80
C ILE A 367 -3.00 -21.02 9.91
N VAL A 368 -2.21 -22.04 9.57
CA VAL A 368 -1.83 -23.18 10.42
C VAL A 368 -0.79 -22.84 11.51
N GLN A 369 -0.06 -21.72 11.44
CA GLN A 369 1.02 -21.43 12.40
C GLN A 369 0.59 -20.67 13.68
N ASN A 370 -0.63 -20.13 13.76
CA ASN A 370 -1.03 -19.23 14.86
C ASN A 370 -1.55 -19.91 16.13
N GLU A 371 -1.87 -21.22 16.11
CA GLU A 371 -2.54 -21.88 17.25
C GLU A 371 -1.61 -22.33 18.39
N LYS A 372 -0.28 -22.28 18.23
CA LYS A 372 0.67 -22.88 19.19
C LYS A 372 1.72 -21.95 19.79
N GLN A 373 1.75 -20.67 19.44
CA GLN A 373 2.70 -19.73 20.05
C GLN A 373 2.01 -18.91 21.15
N GLN A 374 2.33 -19.24 22.40
CA GLN A 374 1.96 -18.42 23.53
C GLN A 374 2.93 -17.23 23.59
N PHE A 375 2.46 -16.04 23.22
CA PHE A 375 3.24 -14.81 23.29
C PHE A 375 3.27 -14.32 24.75
N THR A 376 4.27 -14.75 25.51
CA THR A 376 4.50 -14.21 26.85
C THR A 376 5.51 -13.07 26.78
N VAL A 377 5.30 -12.07 27.63
CA VAL A 377 6.26 -10.98 27.82
C VAL A 377 7.58 -11.56 28.32
N ASP A 378 8.66 -11.26 27.61
CA ASP A 378 10.02 -11.58 28.03
C ASP A 378 10.52 -10.49 28.98
N GLN A 379 10.77 -10.86 30.24
CA GLN A 379 11.21 -9.93 31.27
C GLN A 379 12.52 -9.22 30.90
N LYS A 380 13.44 -9.90 30.21
CA LYS A 380 14.71 -9.30 29.78
C LYS A 380 14.49 -8.24 28.70
N LEU A 381 13.56 -8.48 27.77
CA LEU A 381 13.19 -7.47 26.76
C LEU A 381 12.48 -6.29 27.41
N MET A 382 11.63 -6.53 28.41
CA MET A 382 10.99 -5.47 29.18
C MET A 382 12.02 -4.63 29.96
N ASP A 383 12.96 -5.26 30.65
CA ASP A 383 14.02 -4.57 31.39
C ASP A 383 14.91 -3.75 30.44
N ASN A 384 15.20 -4.27 29.25
CA ASN A 384 15.90 -3.53 28.20
C ASN A 384 15.11 -2.31 27.70
N PHE A 385 13.79 -2.43 27.51
CA PHE A 385 12.92 -1.31 27.13
C PHE A 385 12.83 -0.24 28.23
N ILE A 386 12.84 -0.65 29.50
CA ILE A 386 12.83 0.28 30.63
C ILE A 386 14.15 1.06 30.68
N THR A 387 15.29 0.35 30.51
CA THR A 387 16.64 0.95 30.59
C THR A 387 17.01 1.80 29.38
N HIS A 388 16.61 1.42 28.17
CA HIS A 388 16.93 2.14 26.94
C HIS A 388 15.75 3.04 26.53
N ARG A 389 15.88 4.35 26.77
CA ARG A 389 14.88 5.32 26.31
C ARG A 389 14.94 5.47 24.78
N THR A 390 13.84 5.15 24.10
CA THR A 390 13.56 5.57 22.73
C THR A 390 12.69 6.83 22.77
N GLY A 391 12.56 7.53 21.64
CA GLY A 391 11.77 8.76 21.57
C GLY A 391 11.38 9.11 20.13
N LEU A 392 10.56 10.14 19.99
CA LEU A 392 10.13 10.67 18.70
C LEU A 392 11.34 11.15 17.90
N MET A 393 11.48 10.65 16.68
CA MET A 393 12.55 11.04 15.77
C MET A 393 12.23 12.39 15.13
N LYS A 394 13.24 13.25 14.99
CA LYS A 394 13.12 14.52 14.28
C LYS A 394 12.82 14.26 12.81
N ARG A 395 11.70 14.81 12.33
CA ARG A 395 11.16 14.55 10.99
C ARG A 395 11.70 15.57 9.97
N ILE A 396 12.19 15.05 8.84
CA ILE A 396 12.64 15.84 7.70
C ILE A 396 11.62 15.74 6.58
N ILE A 397 10.94 16.86 6.33
CA ILE A 397 9.86 16.96 5.34
C ILE A 397 10.40 17.55 4.05
N ALA A 398 10.14 16.86 2.94
CA ALA A 398 10.41 17.39 1.61
C ALA A 398 9.13 17.99 1.03
N CYS A 399 9.24 19.19 0.44
CA CYS A 399 8.08 19.89 -0.12
C CYS A 399 8.29 20.23 -1.59
N LEU A 400 7.22 20.06 -2.40
CA LEU A 400 7.20 20.43 -3.80
C LEU A 400 5.95 21.25 -4.15
N ASP A 401 6.13 22.27 -4.98
CA ASP A 401 5.02 23.01 -5.59
C ASP A 401 4.54 22.26 -6.83
N VAL A 402 3.23 22.13 -7.00
CA VAL A 402 2.61 21.57 -8.21
C VAL A 402 1.87 22.69 -8.95
N ARG A 403 2.34 23.01 -10.16
CA ARG A 403 1.76 24.04 -11.05
C ARG A 403 1.31 23.41 -12.36
N ALA A 404 0.38 24.06 -13.05
CA ALA A 404 0.12 23.81 -14.47
C ALA A 404 0.94 24.80 -15.31
N ASN A 405 1.68 24.33 -16.32
CA ASN A 405 2.35 25.18 -17.29
C ASN A 405 1.37 25.68 -18.38
N ASP A 406 1.87 26.46 -19.35
CA ASP A 406 1.05 27.02 -20.44
C ASP A 406 0.42 25.95 -21.35
N ASN A 407 1.02 24.76 -21.43
CA ASN A 407 0.49 23.60 -22.15
C ASN A 407 -0.50 22.79 -21.31
N GLY A 408 -0.70 23.16 -20.05
CA GLY A 408 -1.54 22.46 -19.08
C GLY A 408 -0.85 21.27 -18.40
N ASP A 409 0.44 20.99 -18.65
CA ASP A 409 1.17 19.94 -17.97
C ASP A 409 1.47 20.29 -16.52
N LEU A 410 1.50 19.28 -15.65
CA LEU A 410 1.90 19.49 -14.27
C LEU A 410 3.42 19.52 -14.15
N VAL A 411 3.93 20.61 -13.60
CA VAL A 411 5.36 20.84 -13.39
C VAL A 411 5.64 21.18 -11.94
N VAL A 412 6.87 20.90 -11.52
CA VAL A 412 7.39 21.33 -10.21
C VAL A 412 8.25 22.56 -10.40
N THR A 413 8.10 23.54 -9.50
CA THR A 413 8.94 24.74 -9.49
C THR A 413 9.31 25.09 -8.06
N LYS A 414 10.55 25.51 -7.79
CA LYS A 414 10.80 26.46 -6.70
C LYS A 414 11.99 27.35 -7.03
N GLY A 415 11.70 28.62 -7.32
CA GLY A 415 12.66 29.71 -7.14
C GLY A 415 13.54 30.11 -8.32
N ASP A 416 13.35 29.59 -9.53
CA ASP A 416 13.88 30.21 -10.75
C ASP A 416 13.00 29.82 -11.93
N GLN A 417 12.98 30.65 -12.96
CA GLN A 417 12.51 30.28 -14.28
C GLN A 417 13.30 29.04 -14.74
N TYR A 418 12.82 27.84 -14.42
CA TYR A 418 13.11 26.71 -15.27
C TYR A 418 12.46 27.05 -16.60
N ASP A 419 13.27 27.60 -17.50
CA ASP A 419 12.94 27.74 -18.90
C ASP A 419 12.47 26.35 -19.35
N VAL A 420 11.16 26.19 -19.54
CA VAL A 420 10.50 24.90 -19.85
C VAL A 420 10.76 24.53 -21.32
N ARG A 421 12.01 24.70 -21.75
CA ARG A 421 12.55 24.29 -23.04
C ARG A 421 13.48 23.12 -22.81
N GLU A 422 12.92 21.99 -22.37
CA GLU A 422 13.60 20.73 -22.59
C GLU A 422 13.54 20.40 -24.09
N ILE A 423 14.73 20.21 -24.64
CA ILE A 423 15.03 19.95 -26.04
C ILE A 423 14.34 18.64 -26.45
N ASN A 424 13.54 18.73 -27.51
CA ASN A 424 12.87 17.62 -28.18
C ASN A 424 13.78 16.39 -28.33
N SER A 425 13.44 15.31 -27.63
CA SER A 425 13.87 13.96 -27.97
C SER A 425 12.64 13.04 -27.92
N SER A 426 11.86 13.15 -29.00
CA SER A 426 11.15 12.07 -29.69
C SER A 426 10.52 10.94 -28.85
N SER A 427 9.24 11.07 -28.51
CA SER A 427 8.30 9.93 -28.45
C SER A 427 6.87 10.43 -28.64
N THR A 428 6.46 10.61 -29.89
CA THR A 428 5.07 10.95 -30.23
C THR A 428 4.21 9.69 -30.10
N ILE A 429 3.33 9.65 -29.10
CA ILE A 429 2.12 8.83 -29.14
C ILE A 429 0.96 9.81 -29.04
N ILE A 430 0.21 9.94 -30.13
CA ILE A 430 -1.05 10.69 -30.19
C ILE A 430 -2.17 9.69 -29.98
N THR A 431 -2.99 9.87 -28.96
CA THR A 431 -4.22 9.10 -28.78
C THR A 431 -5.39 10.04 -28.41
N ASN A 432 -6.42 10.02 -29.27
CA ASN A 432 -7.59 10.88 -29.16
C ASN A 432 -8.62 10.27 -28.19
N LYS A 433 -8.61 10.73 -26.93
CA LYS A 433 -9.76 10.97 -26.03
C LYS A 433 -9.22 11.29 -24.63
N GLY A 434 -9.22 12.57 -24.24
CA GLY A 434 -8.99 13.01 -22.86
C GLY A 434 -7.63 12.67 -22.24
N GLU A 435 -6.55 12.63 -23.02
CA GLU A 435 -5.25 12.16 -22.54
C GLU A 435 -4.53 13.12 -21.57
N VAL A 436 -4.34 12.60 -20.36
CA VAL A 436 -3.21 12.75 -19.43
C VAL A 436 -2.21 13.87 -19.77
N ARG A 437 -2.41 15.04 -19.16
CA ARG A 437 -1.38 16.08 -18.96
C ARG A 437 -0.17 15.44 -18.28
N ASN A 438 1.06 15.76 -18.66
CA ASN A 438 2.25 15.03 -18.19
C ASN A 438 2.39 15.10 -16.65
N LEU A 439 1.98 14.03 -15.94
CA LEU A 439 2.01 13.90 -14.48
C LEU A 439 3.38 13.44 -13.94
N GLY A 440 4.33 13.09 -14.82
CA GLY A 440 5.55 12.39 -14.45
C GLY A 440 6.45 13.17 -13.51
N LYS A 441 6.60 14.48 -13.72
CA LYS A 441 7.59 15.30 -12.99
C LYS A 441 7.31 15.39 -11.47
N PRO A 442 6.09 15.71 -11.00
CA PRO A 442 5.79 15.70 -9.55
C PRO A 442 5.91 14.30 -8.92
N VAL A 443 5.46 13.26 -9.62
CA VAL A 443 5.47 11.87 -9.11
C VAL A 443 6.89 11.35 -8.98
N GLU A 444 7.72 11.53 -10.01
CA GLU A 444 9.13 11.12 -10.01
C GLU A 444 9.92 11.86 -8.94
N LEU A 445 9.66 13.16 -8.75
CA LEU A 445 10.31 13.93 -7.69
C LEU A 445 9.89 13.44 -6.30
N ALA A 446 8.61 13.14 -6.08
CA ALA A 446 8.14 12.57 -4.82
C ALA A 446 8.79 11.20 -4.55
N ARG A 447 8.89 10.33 -5.58
CA ARG A 447 9.62 9.06 -5.49
C ARG A 447 11.09 9.27 -5.11
N ARG A 448 11.76 10.23 -5.75
CA ARG A 448 13.15 10.58 -5.42
C ARG A 448 13.29 11.02 -3.97
N TYR A 449 12.43 11.91 -3.48
CA TYR A 449 12.47 12.34 -2.07
C TYR A 449 12.30 11.17 -1.11
N TYR A 450 11.39 10.25 -1.40
CA TYR A 450 11.22 9.04 -0.60
C TYR A 450 12.48 8.15 -0.58
N GLU A 451 13.08 7.91 -1.75
CA GLU A 451 14.32 7.12 -1.91
C GLU A 451 15.52 7.78 -1.21
N GLU A 452 15.62 9.11 -1.25
CA GLU A 452 16.63 9.90 -0.52
C GLU A 452 16.37 9.95 1.00
N GLY A 453 15.23 9.41 1.44
CA GLY A 453 14.93 9.18 2.84
C GLY A 453 13.99 10.21 3.46
N ALA A 454 13.18 10.94 2.70
CA ALA A 454 12.16 11.83 3.26
C ALA A 454 11.25 11.09 4.24
N ASP A 455 10.96 11.74 5.36
CA ASP A 455 10.07 11.20 6.39
C ASP A 455 8.60 11.48 6.08
N GLU A 456 8.34 12.49 5.25
CA GLU A 456 7.04 12.94 4.78
C GLU A 456 7.23 13.81 3.52
N ILE A 457 6.23 13.81 2.63
CA ILE A 457 6.22 14.64 1.42
C ILE A 457 5.01 15.58 1.45
N THR A 458 5.28 16.88 1.28
CA THR A 458 4.23 17.91 1.17
C THR A 458 4.09 18.37 -0.29
N PHE A 459 2.86 18.34 -0.79
CA PHE A 459 2.47 18.84 -2.11
C PHE A 459 1.71 20.16 -1.95
N LEU A 460 2.27 21.25 -2.48
CA LEU A 460 1.59 22.55 -2.51
C LEU A 460 0.88 22.70 -3.88
N ASN A 461 -0.43 22.46 -3.88
CA ASN A 461 -1.29 22.66 -5.04
C ASN A 461 -1.50 24.16 -5.30
N ILE A 462 -0.78 24.65 -6.31
CA ILE A 462 -0.89 26.02 -6.81
C ILE A 462 -1.29 26.03 -8.29
N THR A 463 -1.93 24.95 -8.75
CA THR A 463 -2.54 24.91 -10.08
C THR A 463 -3.63 25.98 -10.20
N SER A 464 -3.94 26.37 -11.43
CA SER A 464 -5.11 27.21 -11.73
C SER A 464 -6.43 26.55 -11.32
N PHE A 465 -6.43 25.23 -11.14
CA PHE A 465 -7.61 24.41 -10.81
C PHE A 465 -7.86 24.26 -9.31
N ARG A 466 -7.00 24.78 -8.44
CA ARG A 466 -7.21 24.77 -6.98
C ARG A 466 -8.54 25.41 -6.51
N ALA A 467 -9.22 26.15 -7.38
CA ALA A 467 -10.53 26.72 -7.11
C ALA A 467 -11.69 25.72 -7.32
N CYS A 468 -11.46 24.63 -8.05
CA CYS A 468 -12.40 23.53 -8.31
C CYS A 468 -11.71 22.17 -8.06
N PRO A 469 -11.38 21.82 -6.80
CA PRO A 469 -10.51 20.71 -6.47
C PRO A 469 -11.04 19.33 -6.90
N LEU A 470 -12.35 19.12 -6.89
CA LEU A 470 -12.93 17.83 -7.31
C LEU A 470 -12.86 17.62 -8.83
N ASN A 471 -12.80 18.73 -9.58
CA ASN A 471 -12.53 18.74 -11.00
C ASN A 471 -11.03 18.92 -11.33
N ASP A 472 -10.17 19.16 -10.32
CA ASP A 472 -8.70 19.13 -10.40
C ASP A 472 -8.20 17.68 -10.42
N GLN A 473 -8.71 16.90 -11.39
CA GLN A 473 -8.24 15.55 -11.72
C GLN A 473 -6.69 15.46 -11.76
N PRO A 474 -5.95 16.45 -12.29
CA PRO A 474 -4.49 16.38 -12.31
C PRO A 474 -3.86 16.20 -10.92
N MET A 475 -4.24 16.99 -9.90
CA MET A 475 -3.62 16.88 -8.57
C MET A 475 -4.02 15.58 -7.85
N LEU A 476 -5.29 15.17 -7.96
CA LEU A 476 -5.74 13.89 -7.41
C LEU A 476 -4.95 12.72 -8.04
N SER A 477 -4.78 12.72 -9.36
CA SER A 477 -3.98 11.71 -10.06
C SER A 477 -2.49 11.76 -9.72
N VAL A 478 -1.91 12.91 -9.38
CA VAL A 478 -0.53 12.97 -8.84
C VAL A 478 -0.43 12.18 -7.55
N LEU A 479 -1.36 12.39 -6.61
CA LEU A 479 -1.36 11.68 -5.34
C LEU A 479 -1.58 10.18 -5.53
N GLU A 480 -2.52 9.79 -6.40
CA GLU A 480 -2.82 8.38 -6.68
C GLU A 480 -1.57 7.67 -7.19
N LYS A 481 -0.90 8.25 -8.19
CA LYS A 481 0.32 7.69 -8.77
C LYS A 481 1.52 7.72 -7.82
N ALA A 482 1.67 8.79 -7.02
CA ALA A 482 2.73 8.85 -6.03
C ALA A 482 2.53 7.77 -4.94
N ALA A 483 1.29 7.54 -4.51
CA ALA A 483 0.95 6.54 -3.50
C ALA A 483 1.17 5.08 -3.96
N GLU A 484 1.39 4.83 -5.25
CA GLU A 484 1.75 3.50 -5.77
C GLU A 484 3.18 3.08 -5.38
N THR A 485 4.07 4.05 -5.14
CA THR A 485 5.51 3.79 -4.95
C THR A 485 6.12 4.43 -3.71
N VAL A 486 5.44 5.41 -3.11
CA VAL A 486 5.93 6.14 -1.95
C VAL A 486 5.15 5.74 -0.70
N PHE A 487 5.86 5.12 0.24
CA PHE A 487 5.29 4.53 1.46
C PHE A 487 5.63 5.35 2.71
N VAL A 488 5.52 6.67 2.59
CA VAL A 488 5.61 7.65 3.68
C VAL A 488 4.40 8.59 3.61
N PRO A 489 4.11 9.36 4.67
CA PRO A 489 2.96 10.25 4.71
C PRO A 489 2.99 11.35 3.64
N PHE A 490 1.80 11.69 3.16
CA PHE A 490 1.55 12.82 2.27
C PHE A 490 0.74 13.92 2.97
N CYS A 491 1.20 15.15 2.83
CA CYS A 491 0.43 16.34 3.13
C CYS A 491 0.11 17.08 1.83
N VAL A 492 -1.15 17.46 1.60
CA VAL A 492 -1.53 18.27 0.43
C VAL A 492 -2.13 19.60 0.88
N GLY A 493 -1.58 20.70 0.38
CA GLY A 493 -2.07 22.06 0.66
C GLY A 493 -2.56 22.76 -0.60
N GLY A 494 -3.54 23.65 -0.45
CA GLY A 494 -4.07 24.46 -1.55
C GLY A 494 -5.39 23.93 -2.11
N GLY A 495 -6.44 24.76 -2.05
CA GLY A 495 -7.79 24.42 -2.53
C GLY A 495 -8.68 23.73 -1.50
N ILE A 496 -8.19 23.43 -0.30
CA ILE A 496 -8.98 22.79 0.77
C ILE A 496 -9.85 23.83 1.48
N ARG A 497 -11.09 23.99 1.00
CA ARG A 497 -12.11 24.92 1.51
C ARG A 497 -13.47 24.59 0.90
N ASP A 498 -14.52 25.27 1.33
CA ASP A 498 -15.78 25.25 0.61
C ASP A 498 -15.60 25.86 -0.78
N THR A 499 -16.12 25.19 -1.80
CA THR A 499 -15.97 25.59 -3.20
C THR A 499 -17.29 25.47 -3.96
N ILE A 500 -17.42 26.25 -5.03
CA ILE A 500 -18.53 26.15 -5.97
C ILE A 500 -17.94 25.64 -7.28
N GLU A 501 -18.43 24.50 -7.76
CA GLU A 501 -18.00 23.91 -9.03
C GLU A 501 -18.50 24.74 -10.23
N PRO A 502 -17.90 24.59 -11.43
CA PRO A 502 -18.32 25.34 -12.62
C PRO A 502 -19.79 25.13 -13.02
N ASP A 503 -20.39 24.01 -12.61
CA ASP A 503 -21.80 23.69 -12.82
C ASP A 503 -22.74 24.31 -11.76
N GLY A 504 -22.19 25.05 -10.79
CA GLY A 504 -22.92 25.68 -9.70
C GLY A 504 -23.11 24.80 -8.45
N THR A 505 -22.58 23.59 -8.43
CA THR A 505 -22.69 22.68 -7.28
C THR A 505 -21.82 23.16 -6.12
N ASN A 506 -22.41 23.36 -4.94
CA ASN A 506 -21.66 23.62 -3.71
C ASN A 506 -20.98 22.34 -3.23
N ARG A 507 -19.71 22.44 -2.86
CA ARG A 507 -18.89 21.37 -2.29
C ARG A 507 -18.29 21.85 -0.98
N SER A 508 -18.50 21.07 0.06
CA SER A 508 -17.92 21.35 1.37
C SER A 508 -16.42 21.07 1.39
N ALA A 509 -15.70 21.77 2.28
CA ALA A 509 -14.28 21.50 2.55
C ALA A 509 -14.05 20.04 2.96
N LEU A 510 -15.03 19.44 3.65
CA LEU A 510 -15.00 18.03 4.03
C LEU A 510 -15.05 17.10 2.81
N GLU A 511 -15.93 17.35 1.83
CA GLU A 511 -15.96 16.59 0.58
C GLU A 511 -14.65 16.72 -0.21
N VAL A 512 -14.11 17.94 -0.29
CA VAL A 512 -12.83 18.21 -0.94
C VAL A 512 -11.70 17.44 -0.25
N ALA A 513 -11.58 17.54 1.07
CA ALA A 513 -10.57 16.81 1.85
C ALA A 513 -10.75 15.30 1.71
N THR A 514 -11.99 14.80 1.74
CA THR A 514 -12.31 13.38 1.52
C THR A 514 -11.76 12.88 0.19
N ALA A 515 -11.94 13.64 -0.89
CA ALA A 515 -11.41 13.28 -2.20
C ALA A 515 -9.87 13.19 -2.20
N TYR A 516 -9.19 14.16 -1.58
CA TYR A 516 -7.74 14.12 -1.42
C TYR A 516 -7.25 12.92 -0.59
N PHE A 517 -7.94 12.59 0.51
CA PHE A 517 -7.61 11.40 1.30
C PHE A 517 -7.79 10.12 0.50
N ARG A 518 -8.87 10.00 -0.28
CA ARG A 518 -9.12 8.84 -1.15
C ARG A 518 -8.08 8.73 -2.28
N ALA A 519 -7.55 9.85 -2.74
CA ALA A 519 -6.50 9.90 -3.75
C ALA A 519 -5.11 9.55 -3.21
N GLY A 520 -4.90 9.54 -1.89
CA GLY A 520 -3.63 9.13 -1.29
C GLY A 520 -3.04 10.11 -0.29
N ALA A 521 -3.63 11.28 -0.07
CA ALA A 521 -3.20 12.18 1.00
C ALA A 521 -3.46 11.54 2.37
N ASP A 522 -2.60 11.85 3.34
CA ASP A 522 -2.81 11.47 4.75
C ASP A 522 -3.20 12.68 5.59
N LYS A 523 -2.81 13.87 5.14
CA LYS A 523 -3.10 15.16 5.77
C LYS A 523 -3.47 16.20 4.72
N VAL A 524 -4.32 17.14 5.10
CA VAL A 524 -4.66 18.32 4.30
C VAL A 524 -4.18 19.58 5.00
N SER A 525 -3.66 20.54 4.22
CA SER A 525 -3.19 21.82 4.71
C SER A 525 -4.16 22.95 4.35
N ILE A 526 -4.64 23.65 5.38
CA ILE A 526 -5.55 24.79 5.29
C ILE A 526 -4.73 26.08 5.51
N GLY A 527 -4.87 27.05 4.61
CA GLY A 527 -4.14 28.33 4.66
C GLY A 527 -5.06 29.49 5.02
N GLY A 528 -5.32 30.37 4.04
CA GLY A 528 -6.05 31.63 4.29
C GLY A 528 -7.45 31.48 4.88
N ASP A 529 -8.15 30.35 4.66
CA ASP A 529 -9.45 30.07 5.27
C ASP A 529 -9.36 29.98 6.81
N ALA A 530 -8.25 29.45 7.33
CA ALA A 530 -7.98 29.40 8.76
C ALA A 530 -7.83 30.81 9.35
N VAL A 531 -7.14 31.72 8.65
CA VAL A 531 -6.97 33.11 9.08
C VAL A 531 -8.31 33.82 9.17
N LEU A 532 -9.15 33.69 8.13
CA LEU A 532 -10.47 34.32 8.10
C LEU A 532 -11.39 33.75 9.19
N THR A 533 -11.31 32.45 9.46
CA THR A 533 -12.11 31.80 10.51
C THR A 533 -11.71 32.28 11.90
N VAL A 534 -10.41 32.34 12.19
CA VAL A 534 -9.95 32.81 13.51
C VAL A 534 -10.19 34.30 13.69
N GLU A 535 -10.08 35.11 12.63
CA GLU A 535 -10.44 36.53 12.69
C GLU A 535 -11.91 36.73 13.11
N LYS A 536 -12.85 35.96 12.52
CA LYS A 536 -14.26 35.97 12.93
C LYS A 536 -14.44 35.56 14.40
N LEU A 537 -13.74 34.51 14.84
CA LEU A 537 -13.77 34.07 16.24
C LEU A 537 -13.31 35.16 17.22
N LEU A 538 -12.22 35.86 16.89
CA LEU A 538 -11.69 36.94 17.72
C LEU A 538 -12.63 38.16 17.78
N ASN A 539 -13.43 38.37 16.73
CA ASN A 539 -14.47 39.40 16.68
C ASN A 539 -15.79 38.96 17.33
N GLU A 540 -15.83 37.79 17.99
CA GLU A 540 -17.04 37.20 18.58
C GLU A 540 -18.19 36.99 17.56
N GLU A 541 -17.85 36.86 16.28
CA GLU A 541 -18.82 36.58 15.23
C GLU A 541 -19.26 35.12 15.29
N LEU A 542 -20.54 34.87 14.96
CA LEU A 542 -21.05 33.52 14.84
C LEU A 542 -20.34 32.83 13.66
N ILE A 543 -19.54 31.81 13.96
CA ILE A 543 -19.00 30.92 12.94
C ILE A 543 -19.93 29.71 12.79
N GLU A 544 -20.27 29.39 11.55
CA GLU A 544 -20.71 28.03 11.22
C GLU A 544 -19.54 27.06 11.44
N GLU A 545 -19.78 25.76 11.26
CA GLU A 545 -18.71 24.78 11.34
C GLU A 545 -17.62 25.10 10.32
N SER A 546 -16.41 25.38 10.83
CA SER A 546 -15.25 25.68 9.98
C SER A 546 -14.73 24.44 9.26
N SER A 547 -13.95 24.66 8.19
CA SER A 547 -13.23 23.59 7.48
C SER A 547 -12.34 22.75 8.42
N ILE A 548 -11.66 23.41 9.38
CA ILE A 548 -10.82 22.75 10.40
C ILE A 548 -11.68 21.81 11.27
N GLN A 549 -12.81 22.28 11.78
CA GLN A 549 -13.71 21.50 12.64
C GLN A 549 -14.36 20.34 11.87
N ALA A 550 -14.91 20.61 10.68
CA ALA A 550 -15.57 19.59 9.86
C ALA A 550 -14.64 18.41 9.55
N ILE A 551 -13.39 18.71 9.14
CA ILE A 551 -12.40 17.71 8.76
C ILE A 551 -11.87 16.98 10.00
N SER A 552 -11.46 17.72 11.04
CA SER A 552 -10.90 17.12 12.27
C SER A 552 -11.91 16.26 13.03
N ARG A 553 -13.21 16.60 12.99
CA ARG A 553 -14.26 15.78 13.59
C ARG A 553 -14.33 14.38 12.97
N VAL A 554 -14.16 14.27 11.66
CA VAL A 554 -14.28 12.98 10.93
C VAL A 554 -12.94 12.24 10.93
N TYR A 555 -11.85 12.96 10.63
CA TYR A 555 -10.54 12.37 10.36
C TYR A 555 -9.56 12.46 11.54
N GLY A 556 -9.97 13.12 12.63
CA GLY A 556 -9.11 13.45 13.76
C GLY A 556 -8.26 14.69 13.50
N SER A 557 -7.78 15.33 14.57
CA SER A 557 -6.94 16.52 14.47
C SER A 557 -5.67 16.27 13.66
N GLN A 558 -5.11 15.06 13.75
CA GLN A 558 -3.91 14.63 13.05
C GLN A 558 -3.99 14.75 11.52
N ALA A 559 -5.20 14.82 10.94
CA ALA A 559 -5.40 14.95 9.51
C ALA A 559 -5.39 16.42 9.01
N VAL A 560 -5.43 17.39 9.93
CA VAL A 560 -5.54 18.83 9.61
C VAL A 560 -4.25 19.55 9.99
N VAL A 561 -3.56 20.03 8.97
CA VAL A 561 -2.40 20.91 9.08
C VAL A 561 -2.85 22.34 8.78
N VAL A 562 -2.38 23.34 9.52
CA VAL A 562 -2.60 24.76 9.15
C VAL A 562 -1.30 25.39 8.69
N SER A 563 -1.29 25.88 7.46
CA SER A 563 -0.18 26.67 6.92
C SER A 563 -0.32 28.12 7.33
N ILE A 564 0.63 28.62 8.12
CA ILE A 564 0.66 30.01 8.59
C ILE A 564 1.81 30.74 7.90
N ASP A 565 1.48 31.89 7.28
CA ASP A 565 2.41 32.74 6.55
C ASP A 565 2.55 34.10 7.27
N PRO A 566 3.35 34.18 8.35
CA PRO A 566 3.60 35.41 9.08
C PRO A 566 4.66 36.28 8.40
N LYS A 567 4.53 37.58 8.60
CA LYS A 567 5.49 38.62 8.19
C LYS A 567 5.84 39.49 9.38
N ARG A 568 7.12 39.83 9.54
CA ARG A 568 7.60 40.72 10.60
C ARG A 568 7.06 42.15 10.42
N VAL A 569 6.65 42.73 11.53
CA VAL A 569 6.37 44.15 11.69
C VAL A 569 7.34 44.69 12.75
N TYR A 570 8.33 45.43 12.29
CA TYR A 570 9.39 45.98 13.14
C TYR A 570 8.90 47.17 13.96
N ILE A 571 9.35 47.23 15.21
CA ILE A 571 9.02 48.29 16.16
C ILE A 571 10.24 48.64 17.02
N SER A 572 10.35 49.89 17.46
CA SER A 572 11.49 50.35 18.26
C SER A 572 11.38 49.94 19.73
N LYS A 573 10.15 49.90 20.26
CA LYS A 573 9.86 49.48 21.63
C LYS A 573 8.68 48.51 21.67
N PRO A 574 8.56 47.65 22.70
CA PRO A 574 7.42 46.75 22.83
C PRO A 574 6.06 47.48 22.89
N GLU A 575 6.03 48.67 23.50
CA GLU A 575 4.84 49.52 23.66
C GLU A 575 4.30 50.10 22.34
N ASP A 576 5.07 50.03 21.26
CA ASP A 576 4.66 50.52 19.93
C ASP A 576 3.75 49.50 19.20
N ALA A 577 3.69 48.24 19.66
CA ALA A 577 2.76 47.26 19.11
C ALA A 577 1.33 47.57 19.59
N PRO A 578 0.30 47.35 18.74
CA PRO A 578 -1.09 47.40 19.19
C PRO A 578 -1.30 46.49 20.41
N SER A 579 -2.10 46.93 21.38
CA SER A 579 -2.25 46.27 22.69
C SER A 579 -2.62 44.78 22.57
N GLN A 580 -3.43 44.43 21.58
CA GLN A 580 -3.86 43.06 21.28
C GLN A 580 -2.74 42.13 20.76
N HIS A 581 -1.62 42.69 20.28
CA HIS A 581 -0.49 41.95 19.71
C HIS A 581 0.74 41.92 20.64
N LEU A 582 0.63 42.45 21.87
CA LEU A 582 1.75 42.51 22.82
C LEU A 582 2.32 41.13 23.15
N SER A 583 1.48 40.08 23.18
CA SER A 583 1.94 38.69 23.40
C SER A 583 2.75 38.11 22.23
N CYS A 584 2.73 38.77 21.07
CA CYS A 584 3.46 38.38 19.88
C CYS A 584 4.79 39.15 19.72
N VAL A 585 5.07 40.13 20.58
CA VAL A 585 6.30 40.93 20.48
C VAL A 585 7.51 40.08 20.87
N VAL A 586 8.53 40.11 20.03
CA VAL A 586 9.80 39.40 20.21
C VAL A 586 10.96 40.40 20.19
N ASP A 587 11.95 40.16 21.05
CA ASP A 587 13.22 40.87 21.08
C ASP A 587 14.22 40.19 20.11
N LEU A 588 14.69 40.94 19.12
CA LEU A 588 15.58 40.47 18.07
C LEU A 588 17.05 40.43 18.52
N GLU A 589 17.38 41.01 19.68
CA GLU A 589 18.67 40.86 20.35
C GLU A 589 18.67 39.74 21.39
N SER A 590 17.49 39.27 21.85
CA SER A 590 17.45 38.26 22.91
C SER A 590 18.03 36.94 22.44
N THR A 591 18.86 36.35 23.29
CA THR A 591 19.38 34.98 23.11
C THR A 591 18.36 33.96 23.62
N PHE A 592 18.45 32.72 23.13
CA PHE A 592 17.70 31.59 23.67
C PHE A 592 18.30 31.18 25.02
N PHE A 593 17.87 31.86 26.08
CA PHE A 593 18.24 31.51 27.45
C PHE A 593 17.60 30.16 27.85
N ASP A 594 18.43 29.15 28.09
CA ASP A 594 18.03 27.93 28.81
C ASP A 594 18.54 28.02 30.26
N PRO A 595 17.66 28.13 31.28
CA PRO A 595 18.07 28.16 32.68
C PRO A 595 18.79 26.88 33.16
N ASN A 596 18.70 25.77 32.41
CA ASN A 596 19.32 24.49 32.75
C ASN A 596 20.63 24.20 32.00
N HIS A 597 20.98 24.99 30.98
CA HIS A 597 22.28 24.92 30.31
C HIS A 597 23.10 26.17 30.66
N SER A 598 24.21 25.96 31.39
CA SER A 598 25.12 27.02 31.80
C SER A 598 25.53 27.90 30.61
N TYR A 599 25.29 29.22 30.70
CA TYR A 599 25.81 30.31 29.85
C TYR A 599 26.62 29.82 28.63
N GLN A 600 25.94 29.31 27.62
CA GLN A 600 26.51 29.19 26.29
C GLN A 600 25.91 30.32 25.48
N ASP A 601 26.79 31.17 24.95
CA ASP A 601 26.50 32.01 23.79
C ASP A 601 25.79 31.13 22.75
N ASP A 602 24.52 31.43 22.46
CA ASP A 602 23.74 30.66 21.49
C ASP A 602 24.26 30.86 20.05
N GLY A 603 25.24 31.77 19.88
CA GLY A 603 25.90 32.06 18.62
C GLY A 603 24.95 32.67 17.60
N LEU A 604 23.81 33.21 18.05
CA LEU A 604 22.83 33.84 17.19
C LEU A 604 23.08 35.33 17.10
N GLU A 605 23.45 35.76 15.91
CA GLU A 605 23.54 37.17 15.59
C GLU A 605 22.18 37.87 15.80
N PRO A 606 22.19 39.13 16.29
CA PRO A 606 20.99 39.97 16.31
C PRO A 606 20.36 40.08 14.92
N ASP A 607 19.05 39.85 14.83
CA ASP A 607 18.30 39.88 13.56
C ASP A 607 17.48 41.16 13.47
N LEU A 608 18.15 42.30 13.68
CA LEU A 608 17.56 43.63 13.79
C LEU A 608 16.80 44.06 12.53
N GLY A 609 15.86 44.98 12.71
CA GLY A 609 15.15 45.58 11.59
C GLY A 609 16.04 46.42 10.66
N PRO A 610 15.53 46.79 9.47
CA PRO A 610 16.28 47.53 8.47
C PRO A 610 16.88 48.87 8.97
N ASN A 611 16.29 49.47 10.00
CA ASN A 611 16.73 50.71 10.62
C ASN A 611 17.32 50.49 12.02
N GLY A 612 17.65 49.25 12.40
CA GLY A 612 18.13 48.89 13.72
C GLY A 612 17.01 48.68 14.76
N GLU A 613 15.77 48.45 14.32
CA GLU A 613 14.67 48.13 15.23
C GLU A 613 14.96 46.84 15.99
N ARG A 614 14.90 46.91 17.32
CA ARG A 614 15.20 45.79 18.22
C ARG A 614 14.04 44.80 18.36
N TYR A 615 12.80 45.24 18.15
CA TYR A 615 11.63 44.40 18.39
C TYR A 615 10.84 44.17 17.10
N CYS A 616 10.09 43.08 17.05
CA CYS A 616 9.06 42.89 16.04
C CYS A 616 7.88 42.11 16.61
N TRP A 617 6.76 42.14 15.90
CA TRP A 617 5.70 41.15 16.04
C TRP A 617 5.39 40.56 14.65
N TYR A 618 4.63 39.46 14.62
CA TYR A 618 4.42 38.68 13.41
C TYR A 618 2.98 38.76 12.95
N GLN A 619 2.74 39.52 11.90
CA GLN A 619 1.41 39.69 11.30
C GLN A 619 1.12 38.59 10.29
N CYS A 620 -0.06 37.98 10.37
CA CYS A 620 -0.46 36.93 9.43
C CYS A 620 -0.92 37.48 8.08
N THR A 621 -0.77 36.65 7.06
CA THR A 621 -1.17 36.96 5.69
C THR A 621 -2.07 35.88 5.10
N ILE A 622 -2.76 36.24 4.02
CA ILE A 622 -3.54 35.33 3.18
C ILE A 622 -3.15 35.50 1.71
N LYS A 623 -3.79 34.70 0.85
CA LYS A 623 -3.56 34.69 -0.62
C LYS A 623 -2.10 34.43 -1.00
N GLY A 624 -1.38 33.65 -0.19
CA GLY A 624 0.04 33.32 -0.38
C GLY A 624 0.94 34.52 -0.12
N GLY A 625 0.85 35.14 1.06
CA GLY A 625 1.71 36.26 1.45
C GLY A 625 1.33 37.64 0.90
N ARG A 626 0.30 37.75 0.06
CA ARG A 626 0.01 38.99 -0.70
C ARG A 626 -0.92 39.98 0.00
N GLU A 627 -1.68 39.52 0.98
CA GLU A 627 -2.63 40.35 1.73
C GLU A 627 -2.39 40.13 3.23
N THR A 628 -2.11 41.20 3.97
CA THR A 628 -1.98 41.18 5.44
C THR A 628 -3.36 41.22 6.09
N ARG A 629 -3.49 40.59 7.26
CA ARG A 629 -4.71 40.60 8.09
C ARG A 629 -4.43 41.19 9.47
N PRO A 630 -5.42 41.77 10.17
CA PRO A 630 -5.24 42.38 11.49
C PRO A 630 -5.19 41.33 12.61
N ILE A 631 -4.43 40.26 12.42
CA ILE A 631 -4.26 39.14 13.34
C ILE A 631 -2.78 38.75 13.40
N ASP A 632 -2.29 38.45 14.59
CA ASP A 632 -0.92 37.98 14.79
C ASP A 632 -0.79 36.45 14.80
N VAL A 633 0.45 35.97 14.69
CA VAL A 633 0.74 34.53 14.60
C VAL A 633 0.35 33.75 15.85
N VAL A 634 0.40 34.36 17.05
CA VAL A 634 0.05 33.69 18.31
C VAL A 634 -1.45 33.54 18.42
N GLN A 635 -2.20 34.60 18.08
CA GLN A 635 -3.65 34.58 18.00
C GLN A 635 -4.13 33.50 17.01
N LEU A 636 -3.53 33.48 15.81
CA LEU A 636 -3.89 32.48 14.80
C LEU A 636 -3.55 31.06 15.26
N ALA A 637 -2.35 30.82 15.78
CA ALA A 637 -1.90 29.49 16.20
C ALA A 637 -2.81 28.90 17.30
N LYS A 638 -3.15 29.69 18.32
CA LYS A 638 -4.09 29.27 19.37
C LYS A 638 -5.51 29.07 18.85
N GLY A 639 -5.97 29.97 17.97
CA GLY A 639 -7.29 29.87 17.37
C GLY A 639 -7.46 28.57 16.59
N VAL A 640 -6.50 28.21 15.73
CA VAL A 640 -6.60 26.98 14.92
C VAL A 640 -6.45 25.71 15.74
N GLU A 641 -5.61 25.72 16.78
CA GLU A 641 -5.55 24.61 17.74
C GLU A 641 -6.91 24.40 18.42
N SER A 642 -7.56 25.48 18.87
CA SER A 642 -8.89 25.40 19.51
C SER A 642 -9.98 24.89 18.56
N LEU A 643 -9.81 25.10 17.25
CA LEU A 643 -10.70 24.60 16.21
C LEU A 643 -10.46 23.13 15.84
N GLY A 644 -9.39 22.51 16.33
CA GLY A 644 -9.09 21.10 16.10
C GLY A 644 -7.98 20.83 15.08
N ALA A 645 -7.17 21.82 14.70
CA ALA A 645 -5.95 21.57 13.94
C ALA A 645 -4.99 20.68 14.75
N GLY A 646 -4.33 19.73 14.10
CA GLY A 646 -3.38 18.81 14.77
C GLY A 646 -1.93 19.08 14.45
N GLU A 647 -1.61 20.03 13.58
CA GLU A 647 -0.22 20.41 13.26
C GLU A 647 -0.18 21.79 12.61
N ILE A 648 0.86 22.57 12.89
CA ILE A 648 1.10 23.88 12.27
C ILE A 648 2.28 23.77 11.31
N LEU A 649 2.05 24.09 10.04
CA LEU A 649 3.10 24.38 9.08
C LEU A 649 3.46 25.87 9.17
N LEU A 650 4.55 26.18 9.89
CA LEU A 650 4.95 27.55 10.19
C LEU A 650 5.98 28.02 9.18
N ASN A 651 5.53 28.77 8.18
CA ASN A 651 6.41 29.44 7.23
C ASN A 651 6.96 30.74 7.84
N SER A 652 7.93 31.33 7.15
CA SER A 652 8.39 32.71 7.40
C SER A 652 8.53 33.41 6.06
N ILE A 653 7.74 34.47 5.84
CA ILE A 653 7.84 35.26 4.60
C ILE A 653 9.22 35.90 4.50
N ASP A 654 9.77 36.37 5.61
CA ASP A 654 11.04 37.09 5.65
C ASP A 654 12.28 36.18 5.46
N LYS A 655 12.14 34.87 5.67
CA LYS A 655 13.22 33.89 5.46
C LYS A 655 13.04 33.03 4.21
N ASP A 656 11.89 33.06 3.52
CA ASP A 656 11.67 32.18 2.37
C ASP A 656 12.63 32.51 1.22
N GLY A 657 13.24 31.46 0.65
CA GLY A 657 14.25 31.59 -0.40
C GLY A 657 15.63 32.11 0.04
N CYS A 658 15.81 32.66 1.24
CA CYS A 658 17.06 33.32 1.67
C CYS A 658 18.24 32.37 1.92
N LYS A 659 17.98 31.08 2.22
CA LYS A 659 19.00 30.08 2.61
C LYS A 659 19.87 30.49 3.81
N SER A 660 19.35 31.34 4.68
CA SER A 660 20.04 31.88 5.87
C SER A 660 19.68 31.17 7.18
N GLY A 661 18.99 30.03 7.09
CA GLY A 661 18.41 29.32 8.23
C GLY A 661 16.97 29.74 8.54
N PHE A 662 16.32 28.95 9.40
CA PHE A 662 14.94 29.17 9.84
C PHE A 662 14.79 30.41 10.74
N ASP A 663 13.58 30.97 10.83
CA ASP A 663 13.27 32.01 11.82
C ASP A 663 13.07 31.40 13.21
N LEU A 664 14.17 31.19 13.94
CA LEU A 664 14.15 30.53 15.25
C LEU A 664 13.26 31.25 16.28
N ARG A 665 13.23 32.59 16.23
CA ARG A 665 12.49 33.44 17.17
C ARG A 665 10.99 33.29 16.97
N LEU A 666 10.55 33.33 15.72
CA LEU A 666 9.17 33.01 15.33
C LEU A 666 8.76 31.60 15.78
N ILE A 667 9.61 30.61 15.49
CA ILE A 667 9.30 29.22 15.78
C ILE A 667 9.18 28.99 17.29
N LYS A 668 10.10 29.55 18.07
CA LYS A 668 10.04 29.49 19.54
C LYS A 668 8.78 30.15 20.07
N LEU A 669 8.44 31.34 19.57
CA LEU A 669 7.24 32.08 19.97
C LEU A 669 5.98 31.23 19.77
N VAL A 670 5.81 30.62 18.59
CA VAL A 670 4.64 29.79 18.30
C VAL A 670 4.67 28.51 19.14
N LYS A 671 5.82 27.82 19.21
CA LYS A 671 5.93 26.55 19.94
C LYS A 671 5.65 26.69 21.43
N SER A 672 5.97 27.83 22.04
CA SER A 672 5.65 28.13 23.44
C SER A 672 4.18 28.51 23.69
N ASN A 673 3.37 28.63 22.64
CA ASN A 673 1.99 29.10 22.72
C ASN A 673 0.93 28.08 22.26
N VAL A 674 1.35 26.90 21.78
CA VAL A 674 0.46 25.81 21.37
C VAL A 674 0.95 24.47 21.90
N SER A 675 0.03 23.51 22.03
CA SER A 675 0.31 22.14 22.44
C SER A 675 0.29 21.12 21.28
N ILE A 676 0.02 21.58 20.06
CA ILE A 676 0.11 20.77 18.83
C ILE A 676 1.53 20.83 18.21
N PRO A 677 1.91 19.82 17.39
CA PRO A 677 3.17 19.83 16.64
C PRO A 677 3.36 21.06 15.75
N VAL A 678 4.60 21.54 15.65
CA VAL A 678 4.98 22.65 14.77
C VAL A 678 6.06 22.18 13.80
N ILE A 679 5.82 22.39 12.50
CA ILE A 679 6.81 22.19 11.43
C ILE A 679 7.48 23.54 11.17
N ALA A 680 8.80 23.59 11.35
CA ALA A 680 9.61 24.73 10.93
C ALA A 680 9.78 24.74 9.41
N SER A 681 9.39 25.84 8.75
CA SER A 681 9.50 26.01 7.30
C SER A 681 10.11 27.38 6.95
N SER A 682 10.56 27.52 5.70
CA SER A 682 11.26 28.69 5.14
C SER A 682 12.68 28.95 5.70
N GLY A 683 13.65 29.16 4.80
CA GLY A 683 14.99 29.64 5.15
C GLY A 683 16.11 28.60 5.20
N ALA A 684 15.81 27.31 5.30
CA ALA A 684 16.82 26.25 5.29
C ALA A 684 17.74 26.31 4.05
N GLY A 685 19.05 26.35 4.28
CA GLY A 685 20.11 26.39 3.28
C GLY A 685 21.13 25.26 3.41
N LYS A 686 21.34 24.73 4.63
CA LYS A 686 22.37 23.71 4.94
C LYS A 686 21.95 22.80 6.11
N PRO A 687 22.59 21.62 6.30
CA PRO A 687 22.27 20.70 7.41
C PRO A 687 22.32 21.33 8.81
N ASP A 688 23.24 22.27 9.05
CA ASP A 688 23.37 23.00 10.32
C ASP A 688 22.10 23.78 10.69
N ASP A 689 21.32 24.25 9.71
CA ASP A 689 20.08 24.98 9.98
C ASP A 689 19.02 24.08 10.63
N PHE A 690 18.96 22.80 10.24
CA PHE A 690 18.09 21.80 10.87
C PHE A 690 18.54 21.48 12.29
N LYS A 691 19.85 21.36 12.53
CA LYS A 691 20.39 21.14 13.87
C LYS A 691 20.00 22.30 14.80
N LYS A 692 20.25 23.54 14.38
CA LYS A 692 19.91 24.76 15.14
C LYS A 692 18.44 24.84 15.47
N VAL A 693 17.54 24.60 14.51
CA VAL A 693 16.11 24.68 14.80
C VAL A 693 15.67 23.63 15.82
N PHE A 694 16.20 22.40 15.75
CA PHE A 694 15.87 21.37 16.73
C PHE A 694 16.47 21.65 18.13
N ASP A 695 17.69 22.18 18.21
CA ASP A 695 18.33 22.55 19.47
C ASP A 695 17.56 23.67 20.20
N PHE A 696 17.23 24.75 19.50
CA PHE A 696 16.76 25.99 20.16
C PHE A 696 15.24 26.06 20.36
N THR A 697 14.48 25.36 19.51
CA THR A 697 13.02 25.51 19.48
C THR A 697 12.26 24.27 19.93
N ASN A 698 12.92 23.10 19.97
CA ASN A 698 12.32 21.81 20.27
C ASN A 698 11.11 21.44 19.38
N VAL A 699 11.06 21.93 18.14
CA VAL A 699 10.04 21.49 17.18
C VAL A 699 10.20 20.03 16.77
N GLU A 700 9.11 19.43 16.30
CA GLU A 700 9.05 18.02 15.91
C GLU A 700 9.58 17.78 14.49
N ALA A 701 9.49 18.80 13.61
CA ALA A 701 9.84 18.65 12.20
C ALA A 701 10.45 19.91 11.58
N GLY A 702 11.31 19.70 10.59
CA GLY A 702 11.83 20.73 9.69
C GLY A 702 11.48 20.41 8.25
N LEU A 703 11.00 21.42 7.52
CA LEU A 703 10.61 21.33 6.12
C LEU A 703 11.54 22.16 5.25
N ALA A 704 12.02 21.58 4.16
CA ALA A 704 12.66 22.32 3.10
C ALA A 704 12.16 21.87 1.72
N ALA A 705 12.30 22.78 0.76
CA ALA A 705 11.84 22.56 -0.61
C ALA A 705 12.99 22.78 -1.60
N GLY A 706 13.44 24.02 -1.76
CA GLY A 706 14.36 24.41 -2.83
C GLY A 706 15.71 23.69 -2.79
N ILE A 707 16.29 23.50 -1.60
CA ILE A 707 17.59 22.85 -1.43
C ILE A 707 17.55 21.36 -1.82
N PHE A 708 16.44 20.68 -1.55
CA PHE A 708 16.23 19.27 -1.94
C PHE A 708 15.85 19.17 -3.42
N HIS A 709 14.99 20.07 -3.90
CA HIS A 709 14.57 20.14 -5.30
C HIS A 709 15.77 20.29 -6.24
N ARG A 710 16.65 21.25 -5.97
CA ARG A 710 17.86 21.53 -6.76
C ARG A 710 19.06 20.62 -6.44
N ASN A 711 18.88 19.66 -5.52
CA ASN A 711 19.92 18.75 -5.05
C ASN A 711 21.18 19.47 -4.54
N GLU A 712 21.01 20.67 -3.97
CA GLU A 712 22.10 21.46 -3.37
C GLU A 712 22.55 20.84 -2.04
N VAL A 713 21.58 20.30 -1.31
CA VAL A 713 21.78 19.55 -0.07
C VAL A 713 20.97 18.27 -0.18
N PRO A 714 21.61 17.10 -0.33
CA PRO A 714 20.90 15.81 -0.30
C PRO A 714 20.18 15.61 1.04
N LEU A 715 18.99 15.01 1.01
CA LEU A 715 18.21 14.76 2.23
C LEU A 715 18.94 13.79 3.18
N SER A 716 19.61 12.78 2.62
CA SER A 716 20.47 11.86 3.37
C SER A 716 21.55 12.59 4.17
N ASN A 717 22.18 13.62 3.59
CA ASN A 717 23.22 14.39 4.27
C ASN A 717 22.67 15.14 5.49
N VAL A 718 21.44 15.67 5.41
CA VAL A 718 20.77 16.29 6.56
C VAL A 718 20.60 15.26 7.68
N LYS A 719 20.10 14.07 7.34
CA LYS A 719 19.88 13.00 8.33
C LYS A 719 21.19 12.48 8.95
N GLU A 720 22.21 12.24 8.14
CA GLU A 720 23.53 11.82 8.61
C GLU A 720 24.15 12.87 9.55
N PHE A 721 24.05 14.14 9.18
CA PHE A 721 24.54 15.24 10.03
C PHE A 721 23.79 15.34 11.36
N LEU A 722 22.47 15.19 11.34
CA LEU A 722 21.65 15.18 12.56
C LEU A 722 21.96 13.96 13.44
N GLN A 723 22.16 12.79 12.84
CA GLN A 723 22.56 11.58 13.56
C GLN A 723 23.94 11.73 14.20
N GLN A 724 24.91 12.32 13.50
CA GLN A 724 26.23 12.68 14.06
C GLN A 724 26.11 13.70 15.20
N SER A 725 25.11 14.58 15.12
CA SER A 725 24.74 15.54 16.16
C SER A 725 23.90 14.93 17.29
N LYS A 726 23.75 13.59 17.33
CA LYS A 726 23.01 12.82 18.34
C LYS A 726 21.49 13.01 18.34
N PHE A 727 20.91 13.59 17.29
CA PHE A 727 19.46 13.57 17.12
C PHE A 727 18.99 12.19 16.68
N LEU A 728 17.84 11.77 17.22
CA LEU A 728 17.12 10.61 16.70
C LEU A 728 16.48 11.00 15.36
N VAL A 729 16.86 10.33 14.29
CA VAL A 729 16.28 10.49 12.95
C VAL A 729 15.98 9.12 12.37
N ARG A 730 14.98 9.03 11.48
CA ARG A 730 14.72 7.78 10.77
C ARG A 730 15.93 7.44 9.89
N PRO A 731 16.50 6.23 10.00
CA PRO A 731 17.62 5.82 9.15
C PRO A 731 17.29 5.92 7.67
N THR A 732 18.28 6.31 6.87
CA THR A 732 18.23 6.18 5.42
C THR A 732 18.53 4.74 5.04
N ILE A 733 17.81 4.22 4.06
CA ILE A 733 18.04 2.86 3.57
C ILE A 733 19.13 2.97 2.50
N PRO A 734 20.22 2.18 2.56
CA PRO A 734 21.28 2.25 1.56
C PRO A 734 20.71 1.95 0.16
N CYS A 735 20.99 2.82 -0.79
CA CYS A 735 20.69 2.61 -2.21
C CYS A 735 21.24 1.24 -2.65
N GLY A 736 20.37 0.36 -3.16
CA GLY A 736 20.76 -0.97 -3.70
C GLY A 736 20.31 -2.19 -2.89
N SER A 737 19.42 -2.03 -1.91
CA SER A 737 18.86 -3.15 -1.11
C SER A 737 17.44 -3.60 -1.50
N ASN A 738 16.92 -3.14 -2.65
CA ASN A 738 15.61 -3.54 -3.20
C ASN A 738 15.68 -4.75 -4.13
#